data_AF-A0A1S3IET0-F1
#
_entry.id   AF-A0A1S3IET0-F1
#
_cell.length_a   1.000
_cell.length_b   1.000
_cell.length_c   1.000
_cell.angle_alpha   90.00
_cell.angle_beta   90.00
_cell.angle_gamma   90.00
#
_symmetry.space_group_name_H-M   'P 1'
#
loop_
_entity.id
_entity.type
_entity.pdbx_description
1 polymer ?
#
loop_
_entity_poly.entity_id
_entity_poly.type
_entity_poly.pdbx_seq_one_letter_code
_entity_poly.pdbx_strand_id
1 'polypeptide(L)'
;MGDTTSEGSVSNLWEDMSNEDDLLNAEHESGDELWDDSNVTDDQLVNHVDQFEGELGMGVDYRRFYNLRRVNERRMKKFSTVNTDYQLTFSHLENRSLNSMIPFLRELFQNIFDDLVQNMLPHDLVRIVLQSDTLEYPISIAFTRVSEFTVDLFLDELIRVLQSHEELRLDASIILTVCHVSMPRPGGARLKRGSMGMQSFLHAKRSVIQIHNGAGDQLCLARALVVAMAKADNDPEYATIVNKRCREQLERAQDLHTRAGVPLGPCGVPEIKQFQSYLSNYQISVFSGDHFMSLIHKGPSALKELFLFYHKGHYDVITSITGFMGRAYYCTECNIGFDHMGDHSCEKYCERCKRDSSCKFETWRHCDQCSRNFLSDSCFRNHTLVPEQGRWSTCRRFTLCKKCTKFVDHKRENKHVCYTYKCKSCNKYVKDGHLCYMQIDRDDRDVDDDDLLMYIDENPAANFIGKFKPGSKRPFIFFDFEAQPSHVHTPNLVVAHRVCHHCLNLDVTPTSTCELCGKNEHVFKGPSCVDEFCKWVFEDQSFERAQGKRKRKGKNKGGRSKRMNPGTSSCFDGDEYECENNEEDMIIHNGAILLAHNMSGYDGFFLLKWLKDQCIVPDVILRGAKVLSIKVGDITVLDSYSFLPMALNKLPAAFGLDESLSKGYFPHFFNTPENQDYRGKMPATNFYGSDSMSTGARERYRAERDNVFIQHAHNQGEKKIGKFVVDGWASTTNTVYEYQGRFWHGCPKCYNSYNINNVSLITMGELLERTVDKKQCSYLRRPNM
;
A
#
# COMPACT_ATOMS: atom_id res chain seq x y z
N MET A 1 8.47 77.19 -31.50
CA MET A 1 9.79 77.03 -32.15
C MET A 1 10.33 75.68 -31.68
N GLY A 2 10.42 74.68 -32.55
CA GLY A 2 10.65 73.28 -32.16
C GLY A 2 9.34 72.63 -31.69
N ASP A 3 8.75 71.59 -32.31
CA ASP A 3 9.16 70.66 -33.39
C ASP A 3 10.31 69.72 -33.01
N THR A 4 10.36 68.40 -33.31
CA THR A 4 9.43 67.34 -33.83
C THR A 4 10.23 66.00 -33.78
N THR A 5 9.76 64.74 -33.65
CA THR A 5 8.52 63.96 -33.30
C THR A 5 9.06 62.56 -32.83
N SER A 6 8.39 61.40 -32.69
CA SER A 6 7.02 60.83 -32.90
C SER A 6 6.79 59.74 -31.80
N GLU A 7 5.60 59.23 -31.43
CA GLU A 7 4.59 58.38 -32.12
C GLU A 7 5.09 56.99 -32.59
N GLY A 8 4.37 55.88 -32.41
CA GLY A 8 3.05 55.64 -31.77
C GLY A 8 2.95 54.17 -31.29
N SER A 9 2.32 53.82 -30.16
CA SER A 9 0.88 53.89 -29.80
C SER A 9 0.01 52.80 -30.44
N VAL A 10 -0.46 51.85 -29.62
CA VAL A 10 -1.44 50.81 -29.99
C VAL A 10 -2.83 51.43 -30.17
N SER A 11 -3.57 51.01 -31.20
CA SER A 11 -4.97 51.39 -31.41
C SER A 11 -5.83 50.23 -31.90
N ASN A 12 -6.72 49.74 -31.03
CA ASN A 12 -8.17 50.02 -31.07
C ASN A 12 -8.76 50.54 -32.41
N LEU A 13 -9.99 50.21 -32.81
CA LEU A 13 -10.96 49.18 -32.39
C LEU A 13 -12.04 49.11 -33.51
N TRP A 14 -12.55 47.91 -33.82
CA TRP A 14 -13.95 47.60 -34.23
C TRP A 14 -14.67 48.46 -35.30
N GLU A 15 -15.03 47.80 -36.41
CA GLU A 15 -16.36 47.82 -37.08
C GLU A 15 -16.34 46.69 -38.13
N ASP A 16 -17.41 45.96 -38.46
CA ASP A 16 -18.82 46.11 -38.06
C ASP A 16 -19.51 44.72 -37.89
N MET A 17 -20.72 44.70 -37.31
CA MET A 17 -21.55 43.51 -37.08
C MET A 17 -22.64 43.34 -38.14
N SER A 18 -22.94 42.11 -38.60
CA SER A 18 -24.32 41.73 -38.96
C SER A 18 -24.51 40.23 -39.25
N ASN A 19 -25.76 39.81 -39.07
CA ASN A 19 -26.42 38.59 -39.53
C ASN A 19 -26.12 37.26 -38.81
N GLU A 20 -27.18 36.80 -38.15
CA GLU A 20 -27.46 35.41 -37.78
C GLU A 20 -27.87 34.60 -39.04
N ASP A 21 -28.31 33.35 -38.87
CA ASP A 21 -28.73 32.40 -39.92
C ASP A 21 -27.62 31.89 -40.88
N ASP A 22 -26.81 30.92 -40.41
CA ASP A 22 -26.43 29.70 -41.17
C ASP A 22 -25.72 28.62 -40.30
N LEU A 23 -26.16 28.43 -39.04
CA LEU A 23 -25.67 27.35 -38.16
C LEU A 23 -26.57 26.10 -38.17
N LEU A 24 -27.01 25.69 -39.36
CA LEU A 24 -27.62 24.40 -39.64
C LEU A 24 -27.01 23.84 -40.93
N ASN A 25 -26.77 22.53 -40.97
CA ASN A 25 -26.16 21.80 -42.09
C ASN A 25 -24.67 22.11 -42.39
N ALA A 26 -23.84 22.09 -41.34
CA ALA A 26 -22.47 21.59 -41.49
C ALA A 26 -22.49 20.07 -41.24
N GLU A 27 -22.88 19.29 -42.24
CA GLU A 27 -22.54 17.86 -42.25
C GLU A 27 -21.02 17.77 -42.26
N HIS A 28 -20.44 17.01 -41.31
CA HIS A 28 -19.01 16.77 -41.35
C HIS A 28 -18.76 15.76 -42.47
N GLU A 29 -18.42 16.25 -43.66
CA GLU A 29 -17.91 15.43 -44.75
C GLU A 29 -16.64 14.72 -44.25
N SER A 30 -16.82 13.49 -43.76
CA SER A 30 -15.75 12.54 -43.55
C SER A 30 -15.25 12.14 -44.93
N GLY A 31 -14.28 12.90 -45.44
CA GLY A 31 -13.50 12.62 -46.65
C GLY A 31 -12.59 11.40 -46.52
N ASP A 32 -13.05 10.39 -45.78
CA ASP A 32 -12.48 9.06 -45.74
C ASP A 32 -12.96 8.33 -47.01
N GLU A 33 -12.27 8.56 -48.14
CA GLU A 33 -12.27 7.60 -49.25
C GLU A 33 -11.55 6.33 -48.78
N LEU A 34 -12.31 5.53 -48.03
CA LEU A 34 -11.88 4.30 -47.40
C LEU A 34 -11.53 3.29 -48.51
N TRP A 35 -10.23 3.08 -48.72
CA TRP A 35 -9.72 2.18 -49.74
C TRP A 35 -10.34 0.79 -49.59
N ASP A 36 -10.96 0.27 -50.66
CA ASP A 36 -11.47 -1.10 -50.71
C ASP A 36 -10.30 -2.08 -50.85
N ASP A 37 -9.58 -2.26 -49.74
CA ASP A 37 -8.35 -3.05 -49.66
C ASP A 37 -8.61 -4.56 -49.60
N SER A 38 -9.64 -5.02 -50.33
CA SER A 38 -10.06 -6.43 -50.42
C SER A 38 -9.20 -7.28 -51.36
N ASN A 39 -8.17 -6.70 -51.99
CA ASN A 39 -7.38 -7.34 -53.06
C ASN A 39 -5.84 -7.33 -52.85
N VAL A 40 -5.34 -6.93 -51.68
CA VAL A 40 -3.91 -7.07 -51.35
C VAL A 40 -3.59 -8.50 -50.92
N THR A 41 -2.61 -9.12 -51.56
CA THR A 41 -2.18 -10.51 -51.28
C THR A 41 -1.11 -10.59 -50.19
N ASP A 42 -0.99 -11.77 -49.56
CA ASP A 42 0.07 -12.08 -48.59
C ASP A 42 1.47 -11.75 -49.13
N ASP A 43 1.75 -12.05 -50.40
CA ASP A 43 3.02 -11.71 -51.05
C ASP A 43 3.27 -10.19 -51.10
N GLN A 44 2.23 -9.37 -51.26
CA GLN A 44 2.35 -7.91 -51.26
C GLN A 44 2.60 -7.37 -49.84
N LEU A 45 1.95 -7.95 -48.82
CA LEU A 45 2.23 -7.62 -47.41
C LEU A 45 3.67 -7.98 -47.02
N VAL A 46 4.16 -9.15 -47.43
CA VAL A 46 5.55 -9.60 -47.22
C VAL A 46 6.53 -8.65 -47.91
N ASN A 47 6.30 -8.30 -49.18
CA ASN A 47 7.15 -7.35 -49.91
C ASN A 47 7.15 -5.94 -49.28
N HIS A 48 6.04 -5.47 -48.69
CA HIS A 48 5.99 -4.17 -48.02
C HIS A 48 6.91 -4.12 -46.78
N VAL A 49 7.00 -5.23 -46.03
CA VAL A 49 7.94 -5.35 -44.89
C VAL A 49 9.41 -5.34 -45.36
N ASP A 50 9.70 -5.92 -46.54
CA ASP A 50 11.05 -5.96 -47.12
C ASP A 50 11.48 -4.63 -47.81
N GLN A 51 10.53 -3.77 -48.21
CA GLN A 51 10.78 -2.54 -48.98
C GLN A 51 10.53 -1.25 -48.19
N PHE A 52 10.57 -1.31 -46.85
CA PHE A 52 10.16 -0.19 -45.98
C PHE A 52 11.22 0.94 -45.87
N GLU A 53 11.46 1.67 -46.95
CA GLU A 53 12.44 2.78 -47.04
C GLU A 53 11.96 4.12 -46.41
N GLY A 54 11.32 4.07 -45.24
CA GLY A 54 11.20 5.21 -44.31
C GLY A 54 10.32 6.41 -44.70
N GLU A 55 9.94 6.60 -45.96
CA GLU A 55 9.09 7.71 -46.42
C GLU A 55 7.75 7.22 -46.99
N LEU A 56 6.64 7.84 -46.53
CA LEU A 56 5.29 7.74 -47.08
C LEU A 56 4.63 6.34 -47.14
N GLY A 57 4.57 5.64 -46.00
CA GLY A 57 3.68 4.49 -45.78
C GLY A 57 2.17 4.82 -45.71
N MET A 58 1.65 5.65 -46.62
CA MET A 58 0.23 6.02 -46.67
C MET A 58 -0.62 4.92 -47.31
N GLY A 59 -1.41 4.21 -46.49
CA GLY A 59 -2.50 3.32 -46.95
C GLY A 59 -2.51 1.89 -46.41
N VAL A 60 -1.48 1.44 -45.68
CA VAL A 60 -1.39 0.06 -45.19
C VAL A 60 -2.05 -0.10 -43.81
N ASP A 61 -3.02 -1.02 -43.69
CA ASP A 61 -3.61 -1.38 -42.39
C ASP A 61 -2.70 -2.33 -41.60
N TYR A 62 -1.92 -1.76 -40.68
CA TYR A 62 -1.01 -2.51 -39.80
C TYR A 62 -1.72 -3.55 -38.93
N ARG A 63 -3.05 -3.48 -38.74
CA ARG A 63 -3.83 -4.50 -38.00
C ARG A 63 -3.81 -5.88 -38.67
N ARG A 64 -3.42 -5.98 -39.95
CA ARG A 64 -3.24 -7.28 -40.63
C ARG A 64 -2.03 -8.07 -40.14
N PHE A 65 -1.02 -7.40 -39.57
CA PHE A 65 0.22 -8.04 -39.12
C PHE A 65 0.17 -8.56 -37.67
N TYR A 66 -0.93 -8.33 -36.93
CA TYR A 66 -1.04 -8.78 -35.54
C TYR A 66 -2.47 -9.16 -35.12
N ASN A 67 -2.58 -9.99 -34.09
CA ASN A 67 -3.85 -10.26 -33.40
C ASN A 67 -3.70 -10.01 -31.89
N LEU A 68 -4.61 -9.20 -31.32
CA LEU A 68 -4.72 -8.94 -29.89
C LEU A 68 -5.91 -9.71 -29.30
N ARG A 69 -5.64 -10.87 -28.68
CA ARG A 69 -6.67 -11.67 -28.01
C ARG A 69 -6.63 -11.43 -26.50
N ARG A 70 -7.66 -10.77 -25.94
CA ARG A 70 -7.81 -10.65 -24.47
C ARG A 70 -8.00 -12.04 -23.86
N VAL A 71 -7.08 -12.45 -22.99
CA VAL A 71 -7.10 -13.73 -22.28
C VAL A 71 -7.77 -13.59 -20.91
N ASN A 72 -7.52 -12.49 -20.21
CA ASN A 72 -7.89 -12.36 -18.79
C ASN A 72 -8.04 -10.89 -18.35
N GLU A 73 -8.76 -10.64 -17.25
CA GLU A 73 -8.94 -9.30 -16.67
C GLU A 73 -9.03 -9.38 -15.13
N ARG A 74 -8.22 -8.59 -14.42
CA ARG A 74 -8.12 -8.61 -12.94
C ARG A 74 -8.27 -7.19 -12.37
N ARG A 75 -9.34 -6.93 -11.63
CA ARG A 75 -9.68 -5.57 -11.15
C ARG A 75 -9.38 -5.34 -9.66
N MET A 76 -8.32 -4.59 -9.38
CA MET A 76 -7.87 -4.23 -8.02
C MET A 76 -8.55 -2.96 -7.48
N LYS A 77 -9.76 -3.12 -6.94
CA LYS A 77 -10.61 -2.04 -6.38
C LYS A 77 -9.92 -1.09 -5.38
N LYS A 78 -8.87 -1.53 -4.66
CA LYS A 78 -8.11 -0.70 -3.71
C LYS A 78 -7.35 0.46 -4.37
N PHE A 79 -6.84 0.21 -5.57
CA PHE A 79 -5.92 1.09 -6.30
C PHE A 79 -6.55 1.71 -7.57
N SER A 80 -7.84 1.46 -7.83
CA SER A 80 -8.50 1.80 -9.10
C SER A 80 -7.88 1.14 -10.35
N THR A 81 -7.15 0.04 -10.17
CA THR A 81 -6.41 -0.62 -11.26
C THR A 81 -7.23 -1.73 -11.91
N VAL A 82 -7.14 -1.84 -13.24
CA VAL A 82 -7.51 -3.00 -14.05
C VAL A 82 -6.23 -3.50 -14.70
N ASN A 83 -5.88 -4.77 -14.47
CA ASN A 83 -4.85 -5.46 -15.25
C ASN A 83 -5.56 -6.31 -16.30
N THR A 84 -5.24 -6.11 -17.57
CA THR A 84 -5.80 -6.89 -18.68
C THR A 84 -4.67 -7.64 -19.37
N ASP A 85 -4.77 -8.96 -19.41
CA ASP A 85 -3.74 -9.83 -19.99
C ASP A 85 -4.17 -10.14 -21.44
N TYR A 86 -3.45 -9.61 -22.44
CA TYR A 86 -3.67 -9.87 -23.87
C TYR A 86 -2.60 -10.82 -24.41
N GLN A 87 -3.00 -11.84 -25.16
CA GLN A 87 -2.09 -12.60 -26.02
C GLN A 87 -1.92 -11.84 -27.33
N LEU A 88 -0.66 -11.62 -27.72
CA LEU A 88 -0.26 -10.99 -28.97
C LEU A 88 0.38 -12.06 -29.86
N THR A 89 -0.13 -12.24 -31.07
CA THR A 89 0.48 -13.08 -32.10
C THR A 89 0.66 -12.26 -33.36
N PHE A 90 1.84 -12.34 -33.98
CA PHE A 90 2.12 -11.67 -35.25
C PHE A 90 1.85 -12.62 -36.43
N SER A 91 1.57 -12.03 -37.59
CA SER A 91 1.31 -12.74 -38.85
C SER A 91 2.22 -12.18 -39.95
N HIS A 92 2.75 -13.02 -40.84
CA HIS A 92 3.61 -12.64 -41.98
C HIS A 92 4.97 -12.04 -41.58
N LEU A 93 5.33 -12.12 -40.29
CA LEU A 93 6.60 -11.65 -39.72
C LEU A 93 7.50 -12.80 -39.24
N GLU A 94 7.15 -14.04 -39.56
CA GLU A 94 7.91 -15.23 -39.15
C GLU A 94 9.37 -15.21 -39.66
N ASN A 95 10.29 -15.68 -38.82
CA ASN A 95 11.74 -15.79 -39.12
C ASN A 95 12.49 -14.47 -39.41
N ARG A 96 11.87 -13.29 -39.22
CA ARG A 96 12.51 -11.98 -39.41
C ARG A 96 13.21 -11.49 -38.12
N SER A 97 14.39 -10.88 -38.24
CA SER A 97 15.07 -10.26 -37.09
C SER A 97 14.50 -8.88 -36.77
N LEU A 98 14.19 -8.62 -35.49
CA LEU A 98 13.64 -7.34 -35.04
C LEU A 98 14.58 -6.16 -35.29
N ASN A 99 15.90 -6.39 -35.18
CA ASN A 99 16.91 -5.33 -35.29
C ASN A 99 16.96 -4.69 -36.69
N SER A 100 16.54 -5.42 -37.74
CA SER A 100 16.41 -4.91 -39.10
C SER A 100 15.05 -4.25 -39.42
N MET A 101 14.07 -4.30 -38.49
CA MET A 101 12.70 -3.85 -38.73
C MET A 101 12.28 -2.65 -37.84
N ILE A 102 13.22 -1.99 -37.14
CA ILE A 102 12.90 -0.96 -36.13
C ILE A 102 11.92 0.13 -36.61
N PRO A 103 12.00 0.68 -37.85
CA PRO A 103 11.01 1.65 -38.34
C PRO A 103 9.61 1.07 -38.53
N PHE A 104 9.50 -0.16 -39.08
CA PHE A 104 8.22 -0.85 -39.24
C PHE A 104 7.62 -1.26 -37.89
N LEU A 105 8.45 -1.71 -36.94
CA LEU A 105 8.03 -2.05 -35.58
C LEU A 105 7.47 -0.84 -34.81
N ARG A 106 7.91 0.39 -35.12
CA ARG A 106 7.35 1.61 -34.55
C ARG A 106 5.89 1.80 -34.93
N GLU A 107 5.58 1.78 -36.22
CA GLU A 107 4.21 1.95 -36.71
C GLU A 107 3.31 0.79 -36.27
N LEU A 108 3.85 -0.44 -36.24
CA LEU A 108 3.18 -1.62 -35.72
C LEU A 108 2.82 -1.48 -34.22
N PHE A 109 3.78 -1.09 -33.37
CA PHE A 109 3.51 -0.89 -31.95
C PHE A 109 2.67 0.35 -31.65
N GLN A 110 2.69 1.38 -32.51
CA GLN A 110 1.77 2.52 -32.42
C GLN A 110 0.32 2.06 -32.59
N ASN A 111 0.01 1.35 -33.68
CA ASN A 111 -1.33 0.80 -33.90
C ASN A 111 -1.77 -0.15 -32.77
N ILE A 112 -0.87 -1.04 -32.29
CA ILE A 112 -1.14 -1.91 -31.13
C ILE A 112 -1.45 -1.08 -29.88
N PHE A 113 -0.72 0.02 -29.62
CA PHE A 113 -0.90 0.82 -28.42
C PHE A 113 -2.17 1.66 -28.47
N ASP A 114 -2.50 2.25 -29.61
CA ASP A 114 -3.76 2.98 -29.82
C ASP A 114 -4.97 2.05 -29.63
N ASP A 115 -4.95 0.85 -30.21
CA ASP A 115 -5.99 -0.17 -30.02
C ASP A 115 -6.09 -0.65 -28.56
N LEU A 116 -5.01 -0.58 -27.77
CA LEU A 116 -5.01 -0.89 -26.33
C LEU A 116 -5.48 0.27 -25.44
N VAL A 117 -5.24 1.54 -25.80
CA VAL A 117 -5.57 2.72 -24.97
C VAL A 117 -6.81 3.51 -25.40
N GLN A 118 -7.39 3.24 -26.57
CA GLN A 118 -8.57 3.92 -27.14
C GLN A 118 -9.76 4.18 -26.18
N ASN A 119 -9.92 3.36 -25.14
CA ASN A 119 -11.00 3.44 -24.15
C ASN A 119 -10.58 4.08 -22.80
N MET A 120 -9.37 4.67 -22.71
CA MET A 120 -8.82 5.29 -21.50
C MET A 120 -8.91 6.82 -21.56
N LEU A 121 -8.93 7.49 -20.40
CA LEU A 121 -8.91 8.95 -20.36
C LEU A 121 -7.45 9.47 -20.40
N PRO A 122 -7.14 10.58 -21.09
CA PRO A 122 -5.77 11.07 -21.22
C PRO A 122 -5.01 11.33 -19.90
N HIS A 123 -5.72 11.52 -18.78
CA HIS A 123 -5.14 11.74 -17.46
C HIS A 123 -5.02 10.48 -16.59
N ASP A 124 -5.49 9.32 -17.07
CA ASP A 124 -5.26 8.02 -16.45
C ASP A 124 -3.77 7.65 -16.52
N LEU A 125 -3.32 6.76 -15.63
CA LEU A 125 -1.98 6.17 -15.73
C LEU A 125 -2.08 4.80 -16.37
N VAL A 126 -1.19 4.51 -17.31
CA VAL A 126 -1.04 3.21 -17.97
C VAL A 126 0.40 2.71 -17.80
N ARG A 127 0.55 1.39 -17.75
CA ARG A 127 1.83 0.69 -17.84
C ARG A 127 1.61 -0.59 -18.63
N ILE A 128 2.39 -0.79 -19.69
CA ILE A 128 2.42 -2.04 -20.45
C ILE A 128 3.61 -2.87 -19.99
N VAL A 129 3.41 -4.18 -19.88
CA VAL A 129 4.47 -5.16 -19.60
C VAL A 129 4.40 -6.25 -20.65
N LEU A 130 5.48 -6.44 -21.40
CA LEU A 130 5.61 -7.53 -22.37
C LEU A 130 6.29 -8.73 -21.70
N GLN A 131 5.64 -9.88 -21.80
CA GLN A 131 6.15 -11.19 -21.39
C GLN A 131 6.29 -12.08 -22.63
N SER A 132 7.34 -12.88 -22.68
CA SER A 132 7.57 -13.94 -23.67
C SER A 132 8.35 -15.05 -22.98
N ASP A 133 8.13 -16.30 -23.38
CA ASP A 133 8.92 -17.45 -22.90
C ASP A 133 10.41 -17.36 -23.33
N THR A 134 10.75 -16.46 -24.26
CA THR A 134 12.12 -16.18 -24.72
C THR A 134 12.81 -15.02 -23.98
N LEU A 135 12.24 -14.53 -22.87
CA LEU A 135 12.80 -13.42 -22.08
C LEU A 135 12.97 -13.83 -20.61
N GLU A 136 14.21 -13.76 -20.09
CA GLU A 136 14.49 -14.02 -18.67
C GLU A 136 13.75 -13.02 -17.74
N TYR A 137 13.58 -11.78 -18.22
CA TYR A 137 12.88 -10.72 -17.49
C TYR A 137 11.83 -10.03 -18.37
N PRO A 138 10.64 -9.69 -17.84
CA PRO A 138 9.60 -9.02 -18.61
C PRO A 138 9.99 -7.57 -18.94
N ILE A 139 9.84 -7.18 -20.20
CA ILE A 139 10.10 -5.80 -20.65
C ILE A 139 8.98 -4.92 -20.10
N SER A 140 9.35 -3.89 -19.34
CA SER A 140 8.39 -3.08 -18.61
C SER A 140 8.81 -1.62 -18.53
N ILE A 141 8.02 -0.78 -19.18
CA ILE A 141 8.02 0.67 -18.95
C ILE A 141 7.46 1.03 -17.56
N ALA A 142 7.62 2.29 -17.18
CA ALA A 142 7.06 2.86 -15.96
C ALA A 142 5.53 3.06 -16.04
N PHE A 143 4.92 3.61 -14.98
CA PHE A 143 3.57 4.18 -15.08
C PHE A 143 3.67 5.60 -15.64
N THR A 144 3.08 5.81 -16.82
CA THR A 144 3.04 7.08 -17.55
C THR A 144 1.59 7.51 -17.75
N ARG A 145 1.30 8.80 -17.94
CA ARG A 145 -0.07 9.21 -18.33
C ARG A 145 -0.39 8.73 -19.74
N VAL A 146 -1.66 8.43 -20.01
CA VAL A 146 -2.14 8.18 -21.38
C VAL A 146 -1.82 9.37 -22.32
N SER A 147 -1.88 10.62 -21.84
CA SER A 147 -1.48 11.82 -22.61
C SER A 147 0.02 12.01 -22.81
N GLU A 148 0.86 11.22 -22.13
CA GLU A 148 2.32 11.27 -22.16
C GLU A 148 2.89 9.93 -22.68
N PHE A 149 2.03 9.05 -23.20
CA PHE A 149 2.34 7.66 -23.55
C PHE A 149 2.78 7.54 -25.01
N THR A 150 4.07 7.77 -25.28
CA THR A 150 4.66 7.55 -26.61
C THR A 150 5.20 6.13 -26.76
N VAL A 151 5.14 5.62 -27.99
CA VAL A 151 5.75 4.32 -28.37
C VAL A 151 7.25 4.32 -28.16
N ASP A 152 7.93 5.46 -28.33
CA ASP A 152 9.36 5.66 -28.03
C ASP A 152 9.76 5.14 -26.65
N LEU A 153 8.98 5.44 -25.61
CA LEU A 153 9.28 5.01 -24.24
C LEU A 153 9.30 3.47 -24.08
N PHE A 154 8.60 2.75 -24.96
CA PHE A 154 8.61 1.29 -25.01
C PHE A 154 9.67 0.75 -25.98
N LEU A 155 9.85 1.37 -27.15
CA LEU A 155 10.89 1.00 -28.11
C LEU A 155 12.29 1.17 -27.52
N ASP A 156 12.57 2.25 -26.80
CA ASP A 156 13.86 2.48 -26.14
C ASP A 156 14.20 1.35 -25.16
N GLU A 157 13.22 0.87 -24.40
CA GLU A 157 13.41 -0.23 -23.44
C GLU A 157 13.48 -1.60 -24.13
N LEU A 158 12.70 -1.81 -25.19
CA LEU A 158 12.76 -2.99 -26.04
C LEU A 158 14.13 -3.12 -26.73
N ILE A 159 14.63 -2.03 -27.33
CA ILE A 159 15.94 -1.93 -27.96
C ILE A 159 17.05 -2.12 -26.91
N ARG A 160 16.94 -1.52 -25.71
CA ARG A 160 17.90 -1.73 -24.61
C ARG A 160 18.03 -3.20 -24.25
N VAL A 161 16.92 -3.92 -24.15
CA VAL A 161 16.91 -5.35 -23.81
C VAL A 161 17.44 -6.19 -24.97
N LEU A 162 17.02 -5.94 -26.20
CA LEU A 162 17.54 -6.62 -27.41
C LEU A 162 19.06 -6.46 -27.60
N GLN A 163 19.64 -5.35 -27.14
CA GLN A 163 21.09 -5.12 -27.15
C GLN A 163 21.88 -5.91 -26.08
N SER A 164 21.20 -6.69 -25.21
CA SER A 164 21.81 -7.31 -24.02
C SER A 164 21.74 -8.85 -23.96
N HIS A 165 21.45 -9.52 -25.09
CA HIS A 165 20.91 -10.88 -25.22
C HIS A 165 19.43 -10.97 -24.83
N GLU A 166 18.57 -11.80 -25.42
CA GLU A 166 18.72 -12.75 -26.55
C GLU A 166 17.61 -12.45 -27.61
N GLU A 167 17.54 -13.16 -28.74
CA GLU A 167 16.59 -12.83 -29.81
C GLU A 167 15.12 -13.02 -29.38
N LEU A 168 14.37 -11.92 -29.23
CA LEU A 168 12.92 -11.97 -29.02
C LEU A 168 12.25 -12.47 -30.32
N ARG A 169 11.81 -13.73 -30.27
CA ARG A 169 11.14 -14.40 -31.38
C ARG A 169 9.68 -13.98 -31.50
N LEU A 170 9.27 -13.57 -32.70
CA LEU A 170 7.90 -13.19 -33.00
C LEU A 170 6.91 -14.37 -33.06
N ASP A 171 7.42 -15.60 -33.18
CA ASP A 171 6.63 -16.84 -33.12
C ASP A 171 6.45 -17.38 -31.68
N ALA A 172 7.03 -16.72 -30.67
CA ALA A 172 6.83 -17.08 -29.27
C ALA A 172 5.48 -16.58 -28.71
N SER A 173 5.03 -17.16 -27.60
CA SER A 173 3.77 -16.77 -26.94
C SER A 173 3.91 -15.44 -26.19
N ILE A 174 3.75 -14.32 -26.89
CA ILE A 174 3.85 -12.98 -26.30
C ILE A 174 2.56 -12.62 -25.55
N ILE A 175 2.71 -12.15 -24.31
CA ILE A 175 1.62 -11.63 -23.48
C ILE A 175 1.89 -10.16 -23.15
N LEU A 176 0.99 -9.28 -23.58
CA LEU A 176 0.94 -7.88 -23.15
C LEU A 176 0.01 -7.73 -21.95
N THR A 177 0.58 -7.47 -20.77
CA THR A 177 -0.21 -7.10 -19.57
C THR A 177 -0.36 -5.58 -19.52
N VAL A 178 -1.58 -5.08 -19.75
CA VAL A 178 -1.91 -3.66 -19.64
C VAL A 178 -2.44 -3.35 -18.25
N CYS A 179 -1.69 -2.56 -17.48
CA CYS A 179 -2.07 -2.06 -16.16
C CYS A 179 -2.69 -0.67 -16.29
N HIS A 180 -4.01 -0.58 -16.45
CA HIS A 180 -4.75 0.69 -16.43
C HIS A 180 -5.07 1.11 -14.99
N VAL A 181 -4.72 2.33 -14.61
CA VAL A 181 -5.12 2.96 -13.35
C VAL A 181 -6.01 4.14 -13.68
N SER A 182 -7.33 3.97 -13.47
CA SER A 182 -8.28 5.07 -13.66
C SER A 182 -8.04 6.16 -12.63
N MET A 183 -7.54 7.32 -13.06
CA MET A 183 -7.16 8.41 -12.18
C MET A 183 -8.38 9.26 -11.82
N PRO A 184 -8.55 9.63 -10.54
CA PRO A 184 -9.61 10.57 -10.18
C PRO A 184 -9.30 11.94 -10.80
N ARG A 185 -10.29 12.55 -11.46
CA ARG A 185 -10.25 13.97 -11.83
C ARG A 185 -9.87 14.82 -10.60
N PRO A 186 -9.10 15.91 -10.75
CA PRO A 186 -8.62 16.70 -9.63
C PRO A 186 -9.78 17.30 -8.83
N GLY A 187 -9.92 16.88 -7.56
CA GLY A 187 -10.95 17.36 -6.64
C GLY A 187 -11.78 16.22 -6.02
N GLY A 188 -11.37 15.74 -4.84
CA GLY A 188 -12.14 14.75 -4.09
C GLY A 188 -11.36 14.05 -2.97
N ALA A 189 -11.42 14.59 -1.75
CA ALA A 189 -10.92 13.87 -0.58
C ALA A 189 -11.78 12.63 -0.33
N ARG A 190 -11.25 11.42 -0.58
CA ARG A 190 -11.98 10.14 -0.52
C ARG A 190 -12.88 10.02 0.72
N LEU A 191 -14.18 10.18 0.50
CA LEU A 191 -15.22 9.73 1.43
C LEU A 191 -15.07 8.22 1.63
N LYS A 192 -14.87 7.77 2.88
CA LYS A 192 -14.92 6.34 3.22
C LYS A 192 -16.37 5.84 3.17
N ARG A 193 -16.91 5.68 1.96
CA ARG A 193 -18.02 4.78 1.71
C ARG A 193 -17.53 3.37 2.08
N GLY A 194 -18.10 2.80 3.14
CA GLY A 194 -17.85 1.41 3.51
C GLY A 194 -18.40 0.44 2.45
N SER A 195 -18.43 -0.86 2.77
CA SER A 195 -18.92 -1.94 1.89
C SER A 195 -20.45 -1.92 1.66
N MET A 196 -21.03 -0.75 1.41
CA MET A 196 -22.45 -0.42 1.53
C MET A 196 -23.05 0.02 0.18
N GLY A 197 -24.16 -0.62 -0.20
CA GLY A 197 -24.92 -0.31 -1.41
C GLY A 197 -25.48 1.12 -1.42
N MET A 198 -25.76 1.67 -2.60
CA MET A 198 -26.13 3.10 -2.73
C MET A 198 -27.40 3.46 -1.94
N GLN A 199 -28.42 2.61 -2.01
CA GLN A 199 -29.68 2.80 -1.30
C GLN A 199 -29.49 2.79 0.23
N SER A 200 -28.66 1.88 0.75
CA SER A 200 -28.29 1.84 2.17
C SER A 200 -27.48 3.07 2.60
N PHE A 201 -26.58 3.55 1.74
CA PHE A 201 -25.83 4.79 1.96
C PHE A 201 -26.76 6.02 2.04
N LEU A 202 -27.74 6.14 1.13
CA LEU A 202 -28.73 7.22 1.14
C LEU A 202 -29.62 7.17 2.38
N HIS A 203 -30.12 5.98 2.77
CA HIS A 203 -30.90 5.83 4.00
C HIS A 203 -30.10 6.15 5.28
N ALA A 204 -28.77 5.95 5.29
CA ALA A 204 -27.92 6.37 6.40
C ALA A 204 -27.60 7.88 6.41
N LYS A 205 -27.63 8.55 5.24
CA LYS A 205 -27.22 9.95 5.07
C LYS A 205 -28.39 10.92 5.24
N ARG A 206 -28.67 11.29 6.50
CA ARG A 206 -29.65 12.35 6.88
C ARG A 206 -29.44 13.71 6.20
N SER A 207 -28.27 13.96 5.61
CA SER A 207 -27.95 15.18 4.83
C SER A 207 -28.31 15.09 3.35
N VAL A 208 -29.02 14.05 2.92
CA VAL A 208 -29.56 13.90 1.57
C VAL A 208 -31.08 13.72 1.63
N ILE A 209 -31.82 14.54 0.90
CA ILE A 209 -33.25 14.34 0.64
C ILE A 209 -33.38 13.55 -0.66
N GLN A 210 -33.88 12.32 -0.54
CA GLN A 210 -34.20 11.49 -1.70
C GLN A 210 -35.42 12.05 -2.44
N ILE A 211 -35.24 12.43 -3.70
CA ILE A 211 -36.31 12.86 -4.61
C ILE A 211 -37.00 11.61 -5.18
N HIS A 212 -38.29 11.73 -5.51
CA HIS A 212 -39.05 10.66 -6.14
C HIS A 212 -39.86 11.24 -7.30
N ASN A 213 -39.75 10.58 -8.44
CA ASN A 213 -40.60 10.85 -9.59
C ASN A 213 -41.95 10.14 -9.39
N GLY A 214 -43.00 10.71 -9.98
CA GLY A 214 -44.31 10.07 -10.11
C GLY A 214 -44.32 9.01 -11.21
N ALA A 215 -45.45 8.32 -11.35
CA ALA A 215 -45.64 7.33 -12.41
C ALA A 215 -45.69 8.01 -13.78
N GLY A 216 -44.55 8.03 -14.48
CA GLY A 216 -44.41 8.59 -15.83
C GLY A 216 -43.60 9.89 -15.93
N ASP A 217 -43.20 10.54 -14.82
CA ASP A 217 -42.33 11.72 -14.89
C ASP A 217 -40.83 11.36 -14.74
N GLN A 218 -39.97 12.13 -15.42
CA GLN A 218 -38.50 11.98 -15.37
C GLN A 218 -37.81 13.21 -14.78
N LEU A 219 -38.58 14.13 -14.20
CA LEU A 219 -38.23 15.51 -13.83
C LEU A 219 -37.40 15.61 -12.53
N CYS A 220 -36.59 14.59 -12.24
CA CYS A 220 -35.84 14.49 -10.99
C CYS A 220 -34.92 15.69 -10.73
N LEU A 221 -34.25 16.23 -11.76
CA LEU A 221 -33.42 17.44 -11.64
C LEU A 221 -34.24 18.66 -11.21
N ALA A 222 -35.35 18.95 -11.89
CA ALA A 222 -36.18 20.11 -11.57
C ALA A 222 -36.86 19.97 -10.20
N ARG A 223 -37.35 18.77 -9.85
CA ARG A 223 -37.83 18.44 -8.49
C ARG A 223 -36.74 18.69 -7.43
N ALA A 224 -35.50 18.30 -7.72
CA ALA A 224 -34.36 18.53 -6.83
C ALA A 224 -34.01 20.02 -6.69
N LEU A 225 -33.99 20.77 -7.79
CA LEU A 225 -33.75 22.22 -7.79
C LEU A 225 -34.83 22.97 -7.00
N VAL A 226 -36.12 22.64 -7.17
CA VAL A 226 -37.22 23.23 -6.40
C VAL A 226 -37.05 22.99 -4.89
N VAL A 227 -36.70 21.77 -4.47
CA VAL A 227 -36.44 21.45 -3.05
C VAL A 227 -35.18 22.16 -2.52
N ALA A 228 -34.14 22.30 -3.35
CA ALA A 228 -32.90 22.98 -2.98
C ALA A 228 -33.09 24.51 -2.83
N MET A 229 -33.80 25.15 -3.77
CA MET A 229 -34.15 26.58 -3.70
C MET A 229 -35.02 26.86 -2.47
N ALA A 230 -36.10 26.09 -2.27
CA ALA A 230 -36.96 26.22 -1.09
C ALA A 230 -36.17 26.10 0.23
N LYS A 231 -35.13 25.24 0.27
CA LYS A 231 -34.23 25.16 1.44
C LYS A 231 -33.30 26.36 1.59
N ALA A 232 -32.81 26.92 0.49
CA ALA A 232 -31.88 28.05 0.45
C ALA A 232 -32.56 29.41 0.70
N ASP A 233 -33.86 29.52 0.42
CA ASP A 233 -34.67 30.70 0.75
C ASP A 233 -35.31 30.64 2.14
N ASN A 234 -35.41 29.44 2.73
CA ASN A 234 -36.27 29.15 3.89
C ASN A 234 -37.74 29.43 3.58
N ASP A 235 -38.20 28.92 2.43
CA ASP A 235 -39.58 28.98 1.97
C ASP A 235 -40.55 28.52 3.10
N PRO A 236 -41.57 29.31 3.47
CA PRO A 236 -42.57 28.91 4.48
C PRO A 236 -43.23 27.55 4.19
N GLU A 237 -43.34 27.18 2.92
CA GLU A 237 -43.97 25.95 2.44
C GLU A 237 -42.96 24.82 2.21
N TYR A 238 -41.69 24.98 2.62
CA TYR A 238 -40.64 23.97 2.48
C TYR A 238 -41.06 22.57 2.98
N ALA A 239 -41.86 22.49 4.05
CA ALA A 239 -42.40 21.22 4.56
C ALA A 239 -43.38 20.54 3.58
N THR A 240 -44.16 21.33 2.83
CA THR A 240 -45.06 20.88 1.76
C THR A 240 -44.26 20.48 0.52
N ILE A 241 -43.27 21.27 0.13
CA ILE A 241 -42.42 21.06 -1.05
C ILE A 241 -41.54 19.81 -0.93
N VAL A 242 -41.08 19.48 0.29
CA VAL A 242 -40.34 18.23 0.57
C VAL A 242 -41.27 17.00 0.68
N ASN A 243 -42.58 17.20 0.88
CA ASN A 243 -43.52 16.10 1.03
C ASN A 243 -43.77 15.40 -0.32
N LYS A 244 -43.18 14.20 -0.45
CA LYS A 244 -43.25 13.31 -1.63
C LYS A 244 -44.66 12.95 -2.12
N ARG A 245 -45.71 13.23 -1.33
CA ARG A 245 -47.12 13.01 -1.69
C ARG A 245 -47.84 14.27 -2.18
N CYS A 246 -47.20 15.44 -2.10
CA CYS A 246 -47.80 16.71 -2.50
C CYS A 246 -47.58 16.96 -4.00
N ARG A 247 -48.60 17.50 -4.68
CA ARG A 247 -48.54 17.82 -6.10
C ARG A 247 -47.72 19.10 -6.39
N GLU A 248 -47.61 19.98 -5.39
CA GLU A 248 -46.82 21.22 -5.38
C GLU A 248 -45.39 21.07 -5.92
N GLN A 249 -44.68 20.01 -5.53
CA GLN A 249 -43.30 19.76 -5.99
C GLN A 249 -43.24 19.44 -7.48
N LEU A 250 -44.25 18.76 -8.03
CA LEU A 250 -44.34 18.45 -9.46
C LEU A 250 -44.73 19.71 -10.25
N GLU A 251 -45.71 20.46 -9.77
CA GLU A 251 -46.20 21.67 -10.43
C GLU A 251 -45.10 22.73 -10.53
N ARG A 252 -44.40 23.03 -9.43
CA ARG A 252 -43.23 23.94 -9.44
C ARG A 252 -42.07 23.42 -10.29
N ALA A 253 -41.91 22.10 -10.45
CA ALA A 253 -40.88 21.54 -11.32
C ALA A 253 -41.24 21.67 -12.81
N GLN A 254 -42.51 21.47 -13.19
CA GLN A 254 -43.01 21.65 -14.55
C GLN A 254 -43.01 23.14 -14.96
N ASP A 255 -43.39 24.02 -14.06
CA ASP A 255 -43.30 25.47 -14.21
C ASP A 255 -41.84 25.94 -14.34
N LEU A 256 -40.91 25.40 -13.54
CA LEU A 256 -39.47 25.68 -13.68
C LEU A 256 -38.92 25.25 -15.05
N HIS A 257 -39.32 24.09 -15.58
CA HIS A 257 -38.98 23.67 -16.95
C HIS A 257 -39.50 24.69 -17.98
N THR A 258 -40.79 25.03 -17.91
CA THR A 258 -41.45 25.99 -18.81
C THR A 258 -40.77 27.36 -18.79
N ARG A 259 -40.47 27.90 -17.61
CA ARG A 259 -39.89 29.23 -17.44
C ARG A 259 -38.40 29.30 -17.77
N ALA A 260 -37.65 28.20 -17.63
CA ALA A 260 -36.24 28.11 -18.02
C ALA A 260 -36.02 27.69 -19.48
N GLY A 261 -37.09 27.41 -20.24
CA GLY A 261 -37.03 26.95 -21.64
C GLY A 261 -36.54 25.50 -21.81
N VAL A 262 -36.51 24.71 -20.74
CA VAL A 262 -35.95 23.35 -20.73
C VAL A 262 -37.04 22.32 -21.07
N PRO A 263 -36.89 21.49 -22.13
CA PRO A 263 -37.86 20.46 -22.47
C PRO A 263 -38.21 19.53 -21.30
N LEU A 264 -39.48 19.14 -21.18
CA LEU A 264 -39.95 18.21 -20.14
C LEU A 264 -39.45 16.78 -20.43
N GLY A 265 -38.46 16.32 -19.66
CA GLY A 265 -37.82 15.02 -19.87
C GLY A 265 -36.76 14.67 -18.82
N PRO A 266 -35.95 13.62 -19.07
CA PRO A 266 -34.73 13.37 -18.29
C PRO A 266 -33.69 14.46 -18.57
N CYS A 267 -32.97 14.90 -17.54
CA CYS A 267 -32.04 16.03 -17.64
C CYS A 267 -30.58 15.61 -17.36
N GLY A 268 -29.66 16.05 -18.20
CA GLY A 268 -28.21 15.90 -18.06
C GLY A 268 -27.49 17.24 -17.87
N VAL A 269 -26.22 17.28 -18.26
CA VAL A 269 -25.36 18.47 -18.16
C VAL A 269 -25.82 19.65 -19.03
N PRO A 270 -26.37 19.47 -20.26
CA PRO A 270 -26.90 20.59 -21.04
C PRO A 270 -28.07 21.30 -20.34
N GLU A 271 -29.01 20.55 -19.77
CA GLU A 271 -30.19 21.07 -19.08
C GLU A 271 -29.78 21.75 -17.76
N ILE A 272 -28.78 21.20 -17.05
CA ILE A 272 -28.19 21.89 -15.88
C ILE A 272 -27.63 23.26 -16.29
N LYS A 273 -26.97 23.40 -17.44
CA LYS A 273 -26.48 24.72 -17.92
C LYS A 273 -27.64 25.67 -18.21
N GLN A 274 -28.72 25.20 -18.83
CA GLN A 274 -29.91 26.04 -19.11
C GLN A 274 -30.59 26.50 -17.81
N PHE A 275 -30.83 25.59 -16.86
CA PHE A 275 -31.33 25.96 -15.53
C PHE A 275 -30.39 26.91 -14.79
N GLN A 276 -29.07 26.75 -14.94
CA GLN A 276 -28.08 27.65 -14.35
C GLN A 276 -28.13 29.07 -14.96
N SER A 277 -28.36 29.21 -16.27
CA SER A 277 -28.53 30.52 -16.90
C SER A 277 -29.81 31.22 -16.42
N TYR A 278 -30.91 30.48 -16.25
CA TYR A 278 -32.17 31.02 -15.72
C TYR A 278 -32.07 31.37 -14.21
N LEU A 279 -31.43 30.49 -13.42
CA LEU A 279 -31.27 30.63 -11.97
C LEU A 279 -29.98 31.38 -11.60
N SER A 280 -29.72 32.52 -12.25
CA SER A 280 -28.48 33.32 -12.08
C SER A 280 -28.17 33.76 -10.64
N ASN A 281 -29.17 33.83 -9.76
CA ASN A 281 -29.02 34.09 -8.33
C ASN A 281 -28.37 32.94 -7.54
N TYR A 282 -28.29 31.75 -8.14
CA TYR A 282 -27.83 30.51 -7.52
C TYR A 282 -26.61 29.92 -8.24
N GLN A 283 -25.78 29.19 -7.49
CA GLN A 283 -24.68 28.39 -8.03
C GLN A 283 -25.04 26.91 -7.89
N ILE A 284 -25.31 26.22 -8.99
CA ILE A 284 -25.66 24.80 -8.99
C ILE A 284 -24.36 23.97 -8.93
N SER A 285 -24.22 23.14 -7.90
CA SER A 285 -23.06 22.28 -7.64
C SER A 285 -23.49 20.82 -7.51
N VAL A 286 -23.11 19.98 -8.49
CA VAL A 286 -23.60 18.60 -8.62
C VAL A 286 -22.48 17.60 -8.32
N PHE A 287 -22.64 16.81 -7.26
CA PHE A 287 -21.75 15.70 -6.91
C PHE A 287 -22.27 14.38 -7.48
N SER A 288 -21.42 13.55 -8.11
CA SER A 288 -21.85 12.26 -8.67
C SER A 288 -21.39 11.06 -7.84
N GLY A 289 -22.35 10.26 -7.37
CA GLY A 289 -22.12 9.02 -6.65
C GLY A 289 -21.51 7.89 -7.50
N ASP A 290 -21.63 7.99 -8.82
CA ASP A 290 -21.03 7.06 -9.78
C ASP A 290 -19.56 7.44 -10.07
N HIS A 291 -19.26 8.74 -10.14
CA HIS A 291 -17.89 9.27 -10.26
C HIS A 291 -17.18 9.41 -8.89
N PHE A 292 -17.26 8.38 -8.05
CA PHE A 292 -16.61 8.32 -6.73
C PHE A 292 -16.92 9.48 -5.76
N MET A 293 -18.08 10.13 -5.91
CA MET A 293 -18.49 11.33 -5.15
C MET A 293 -17.68 12.60 -5.49
N SER A 294 -17.16 12.71 -6.72
CA SER A 294 -16.58 13.95 -7.25
C SER A 294 -17.65 14.98 -7.62
N LEU A 295 -17.23 16.25 -7.74
CA LEU A 295 -18.04 17.32 -8.31
C LEU A 295 -17.99 17.22 -9.84
N ILE A 296 -19.14 17.04 -10.50
CA ILE A 296 -19.25 16.87 -11.97
C ILE A 296 -19.74 18.12 -12.70
N HIS A 297 -20.41 19.04 -11.99
CA HIS A 297 -20.80 20.35 -12.51
C HIS A 297 -20.71 21.39 -11.39
N LYS A 298 -20.30 22.60 -11.75
CA LYS A 298 -20.35 23.80 -10.91
C LYS A 298 -20.67 25.01 -11.76
N GLY A 299 -21.70 25.77 -11.38
CA GLY A 299 -22.07 27.02 -12.03
C GLY A 299 -21.14 28.21 -11.69
N PRO A 300 -21.40 29.40 -12.25
CA PRO A 300 -20.74 30.64 -11.83
C PRO A 300 -20.98 30.95 -10.35
N SER A 301 -20.11 31.76 -9.75
CA SER A 301 -20.25 32.17 -8.34
C SER A 301 -21.49 33.05 -8.15
N ALA A 302 -22.36 32.69 -7.21
CA ALA A 302 -23.60 33.40 -6.93
C ALA A 302 -23.85 33.52 -5.41
N LEU A 303 -24.97 34.15 -5.01
CA LEU A 303 -25.26 34.46 -3.61
C LEU A 303 -25.59 33.21 -2.75
N LYS A 304 -26.08 32.14 -3.38
CA LYS A 304 -26.49 30.88 -2.71
C LYS A 304 -26.04 29.66 -3.54
N GLU A 305 -25.35 28.71 -2.92
CA GLU A 305 -24.93 27.47 -3.58
C GLU A 305 -25.94 26.33 -3.33
N LEU A 306 -26.42 25.70 -4.42
CA LEU A 306 -27.38 24.60 -4.42
C LEU A 306 -26.67 23.27 -4.67
N PHE A 307 -26.60 22.42 -3.66
CA PHE A 307 -25.89 21.13 -3.75
C PHE A 307 -26.82 19.97 -4.13
N LEU A 308 -26.49 19.28 -5.23
CA LEU A 308 -27.23 18.12 -5.72
C LEU A 308 -26.35 16.85 -5.73
N PHE A 309 -26.98 15.68 -5.64
CA PHE A 309 -26.34 14.36 -5.71
C PHE A 309 -26.89 13.53 -6.86
N TYR A 310 -26.07 13.31 -7.89
CA TYR A 310 -26.42 12.52 -9.07
C TYR A 310 -25.94 11.06 -8.94
N HIS A 311 -26.83 10.08 -9.11
CA HIS A 311 -26.47 8.66 -9.15
C HIS A 311 -27.45 7.85 -10.00
N LYS A 312 -26.94 6.92 -10.80
CA LYS A 312 -27.73 5.98 -11.62
C LYS A 312 -28.84 6.65 -12.47
N GLY A 313 -28.59 7.85 -13.01
CA GLY A 313 -29.59 8.60 -13.79
C GLY A 313 -30.60 9.40 -12.96
N HIS A 314 -30.41 9.53 -11.64
CA HIS A 314 -31.33 10.22 -10.73
C HIS A 314 -30.63 11.32 -9.92
N TYR A 315 -31.36 12.38 -9.57
CA TYR A 315 -30.87 13.52 -8.77
C TYR A 315 -31.58 13.61 -7.42
N ASP A 316 -30.79 13.57 -6.34
CA ASP A 316 -31.22 13.85 -4.96
C ASP A 316 -30.64 15.21 -4.48
N VAL A 317 -31.15 15.76 -3.37
CA VAL A 317 -30.71 17.07 -2.83
C VAL A 317 -29.78 16.90 -1.63
N ILE A 318 -28.65 17.59 -1.62
CA ILE A 318 -27.74 17.64 -0.47
C ILE A 318 -28.10 18.86 0.39
N THR A 319 -28.66 18.61 1.59
CA THR A 319 -29.06 19.68 2.53
C THR A 319 -27.94 20.17 3.44
N SER A 320 -26.80 19.46 3.47
CA SER A 320 -25.60 19.86 4.20
C SER A 320 -24.37 19.21 3.55
N ILE A 321 -23.53 20.03 2.90
CA ILE A 321 -22.34 19.54 2.21
C ILE A 321 -21.29 18.96 3.18
N THR A 322 -21.14 19.52 4.38
CA THR A 322 -20.28 18.99 5.45
C THR A 322 -20.80 17.65 6.00
N GLY A 323 -22.11 17.52 6.25
CA GLY A 323 -22.74 16.26 6.65
C GLY A 323 -22.68 15.18 5.56
N PHE A 324 -22.79 15.59 4.29
CA PHE A 324 -22.64 14.72 3.13
C PHE A 324 -21.19 14.23 2.99
N MET A 325 -20.20 15.11 3.09
CA MET A 325 -18.78 14.73 3.10
C MET A 325 -18.33 14.01 4.37
N GLY A 326 -19.07 14.14 5.48
CA GLY A 326 -18.69 13.57 6.77
C GLY A 326 -17.42 14.23 7.35
N ARG A 327 -17.29 15.54 7.16
CA ARG A 327 -16.15 16.37 7.59
C ARG A 327 -16.64 17.57 8.38
N ALA A 328 -15.81 18.11 9.29
CA ALA A 328 -16.19 19.25 10.12
C ALA A 328 -16.35 20.56 9.32
N TYR A 329 -15.58 20.73 8.25
CA TYR A 329 -15.53 21.92 7.40
C TYR A 329 -15.55 21.56 5.91
N TYR A 330 -15.92 22.51 5.07
CA TYR A 330 -15.90 22.42 3.60
C TYR A 330 -15.40 23.76 3.03
N CYS A 331 -14.54 23.70 2.02
CA CYS A 331 -14.16 24.88 1.23
C CYS A 331 -14.95 24.87 -0.07
N THR A 332 -15.77 25.90 -0.28
CA THR A 332 -16.53 26.11 -1.51
C THR A 332 -15.62 26.40 -2.70
N GLU A 333 -14.47 27.04 -2.52
CA GLU A 333 -13.53 27.36 -3.61
C GLU A 333 -12.85 26.11 -4.16
N CYS A 334 -12.12 25.39 -3.31
CA CYS A 334 -11.36 24.19 -3.68
C CYS A 334 -12.22 22.92 -3.72
N ASN A 335 -13.49 22.99 -3.33
CA ASN A 335 -14.47 21.90 -3.31
C ASN A 335 -14.06 20.68 -2.45
N ILE A 336 -13.34 20.92 -1.33
CA ILE A 336 -12.88 19.84 -0.42
C ILE A 336 -13.39 19.99 1.02
N GLY A 337 -13.70 18.85 1.64
CA GLY A 337 -14.01 18.75 3.07
C GLY A 337 -12.78 18.41 3.91
N PHE A 338 -12.65 19.05 5.07
CA PHE A 338 -11.51 18.92 5.99
C PHE A 338 -11.97 18.99 7.46
N ASP A 339 -11.17 18.50 8.41
CA ASP A 339 -11.63 18.27 9.80
C ASP A 339 -11.16 19.32 10.81
N HIS A 340 -10.04 20.01 10.57
CA HIS A 340 -9.58 21.09 11.43
C HIS A 340 -9.21 22.36 10.65
N MET A 341 -9.56 23.53 11.22
CA MET A 341 -9.09 24.82 10.73
C MET A 341 -7.55 24.88 10.69
N GLY A 342 -6.99 24.90 9.48
CA GLY A 342 -5.54 24.85 9.22
C GLY A 342 -5.06 23.59 8.50
N ASP A 343 -5.88 22.53 8.40
CA ASP A 343 -5.56 21.35 7.57
C ASP A 343 -5.63 21.65 6.06
N HIS A 344 -6.30 22.75 5.70
CA HIS A 344 -6.45 23.23 4.33
C HIS A 344 -5.93 24.66 4.25
N SER A 345 -4.99 24.87 3.31
CA SER A 345 -4.56 26.19 2.84
C SER A 345 -5.07 26.39 1.42
N CYS A 346 -5.50 27.60 1.06
CA CYS A 346 -6.03 27.95 -0.25
C CYS A 346 -5.72 29.40 -0.59
N GLU A 347 -5.86 29.78 -1.86
CA GLU A 347 -5.56 31.13 -2.37
C GLU A 347 -6.42 32.24 -1.73
N LYS A 348 -7.54 31.90 -1.07
CA LYS A 348 -8.37 32.85 -0.29
C LYS A 348 -8.05 32.90 1.21
N TYR A 349 -6.97 32.25 1.69
CA TYR A 349 -6.61 32.18 3.11
C TYR A 349 -5.18 32.64 3.45
N CYS A 350 -5.03 33.74 4.22
CA CYS A 350 -3.73 34.10 4.81
C CYS A 350 -3.45 33.33 6.10
N GLU A 351 -2.34 32.60 6.15
CA GLU A 351 -1.97 31.78 7.29
C GLU A 351 -1.60 32.54 8.58
N ARG A 352 -1.40 33.87 8.53
CA ARG A 352 -1.03 34.68 9.70
C ARG A 352 -2.26 35.19 10.45
N CYS A 353 -3.13 35.93 9.75
CA CYS A 353 -4.39 36.44 10.31
C CYS A 353 -5.48 35.36 10.39
N LYS A 354 -5.31 34.24 9.66
CA LYS A 354 -6.25 33.11 9.54
C LYS A 354 -7.64 33.54 9.03
N ARG A 355 -7.68 34.58 8.18
CA ARG A 355 -8.92 35.24 7.70
C ARG A 355 -8.96 35.55 6.19
N ASP A 356 -7.96 36.23 5.65
CA ASP A 356 -8.04 36.92 4.35
C ASP A 356 -6.70 36.88 3.60
N SER A 357 -6.63 36.28 2.40
CA SER A 357 -5.38 36.16 1.63
C SER A 357 -4.85 37.45 1.04
N SER A 358 -5.67 38.49 0.87
CA SER A 358 -5.26 39.76 0.27
C SER A 358 -4.27 40.57 1.14
N CYS A 359 -3.90 40.02 2.30
CA CYS A 359 -2.81 40.43 3.19
C CYS A 359 -1.43 40.43 2.48
N LYS A 360 -1.21 41.40 1.60
CA LYS A 360 0.09 41.73 1.01
C LYS A 360 1.10 42.16 2.09
N PHE A 361 2.39 42.07 1.75
CA PHE A 361 3.48 42.59 2.56
C PHE A 361 3.64 44.10 2.34
N GLU A 362 3.60 44.85 3.43
CA GLU A 362 3.79 46.30 3.49
C GLU A 362 4.82 46.64 4.58
N THR A 363 4.62 46.11 5.79
CA THR A 363 5.48 46.36 6.95
C THR A 363 5.24 45.32 8.04
N TRP A 364 6.29 44.94 8.78
CA TRP A 364 6.19 43.98 9.87
C TRP A 364 5.52 44.58 11.09
N ARG A 365 4.32 44.08 11.42
CA ARG A 365 3.58 44.47 12.63
C ARG A 365 3.65 43.36 13.67
N HIS A 366 4.35 43.60 14.78
CA HIS A 366 4.38 42.70 15.94
C HIS A 366 3.12 42.87 16.78
N CYS A 367 2.63 41.80 17.40
CA CYS A 367 1.54 41.84 18.38
C CYS A 367 2.03 41.35 19.75
N ASP A 368 2.15 42.23 20.74
CA ASP A 368 2.69 41.90 22.06
C ASP A 368 1.85 40.86 22.84
N GLN A 369 0.53 40.84 22.59
CA GLN A 369 -0.41 39.91 23.24
C GLN A 369 -0.20 38.45 22.81
N CYS A 370 0.13 38.22 21.54
CA CYS A 370 0.31 36.87 20.99
C CYS A 370 1.72 36.56 20.49
N SER A 371 2.63 37.53 20.55
CA SER A 371 4.02 37.51 20.11
C SER A 371 4.23 37.00 18.67
N ARG A 372 3.32 37.35 17.75
CA ARG A 372 3.37 37.00 16.32
C ARG A 372 3.55 38.24 15.43
N ASN A 373 4.08 38.00 14.23
CA ASN A 373 4.37 39.04 13.22
C ASN A 373 3.43 38.94 12.00
N PHE A 374 2.84 40.06 11.63
CA PHE A 374 1.84 40.23 10.57
C PHE A 374 2.41 41.12 9.44
N LEU A 375 1.90 40.93 8.21
CA LEU A 375 2.50 41.46 6.97
C LEU A 375 2.21 42.95 6.70
N SER A 376 1.19 43.50 7.35
CA SER A 376 0.65 44.84 7.12
C SER A 376 -0.27 45.23 8.28
N ASP A 377 -0.67 46.50 8.38
CA ASP A 377 -1.70 46.95 9.32
C ASP A 377 -3.10 46.39 8.99
N SER A 378 -3.35 45.99 7.74
CA SER A 378 -4.54 45.21 7.37
C SER A 378 -4.45 43.79 7.95
N CYS A 379 -3.35 43.08 7.70
CA CYS A 379 -3.09 41.75 8.25
C CYS A 379 -3.12 41.73 9.79
N PHE A 380 -2.66 42.81 10.43
CA PHE A 380 -2.74 43.00 11.87
C PHE A 380 -4.19 43.19 12.34
N ARG A 381 -4.99 44.10 11.76
CA ARG A 381 -6.40 44.26 12.13
C ARG A 381 -7.21 42.97 11.93
N ASN A 382 -6.98 42.26 10.83
CA ASN A 382 -7.67 41.00 10.52
C ASN A 382 -7.45 39.89 11.55
N HIS A 383 -6.36 39.90 12.33
CA HIS A 383 -6.10 38.92 13.38
C HIS A 383 -6.68 39.28 14.77
N THR A 384 -6.96 40.56 15.04
CA THR A 384 -7.58 41.01 16.30
C THR A 384 -9.11 40.97 16.25
N LEU A 385 -9.71 41.06 15.05
CA LEU A 385 -11.15 40.92 14.84
C LEU A 385 -11.68 39.55 15.28
N VAL A 386 -12.77 39.56 16.05
CA VAL A 386 -13.59 38.39 16.35
C VAL A 386 -14.50 38.09 15.14
N PRO A 387 -14.76 36.83 14.75
CA PRO A 387 -15.78 36.50 13.74
C PRO A 387 -17.20 36.64 14.31
N GLU A 388 -18.20 36.98 13.50
CA GLU A 388 -19.60 37.17 13.95
C GLU A 388 -20.18 35.91 14.62
N GLN A 389 -19.82 34.73 14.14
CA GLN A 389 -20.19 33.43 14.72
C GLN A 389 -19.12 32.85 15.67
N GLY A 390 -18.13 33.64 16.09
CA GLY A 390 -16.94 33.20 16.82
C GLY A 390 -16.81 33.80 18.21
N ARG A 391 -16.40 32.99 19.20
CA ARG A 391 -16.21 33.45 20.59
C ARG A 391 -14.85 34.11 20.88
N TRP A 392 -13.89 34.00 19.95
CA TRP A 392 -12.51 34.48 20.11
C TRP A 392 -11.93 34.97 18.79
N SER A 393 -11.01 35.94 18.85
CA SER A 393 -10.20 36.38 17.70
C SER A 393 -8.97 35.49 17.49
N THR A 394 -8.38 35.55 16.29
CA THR A 394 -7.13 34.84 15.97
C THR A 394 -6.00 35.17 16.96
N CYS A 395 -5.95 36.42 17.47
CA CYS A 395 -5.00 36.86 18.50
C CYS A 395 -5.09 36.00 19.77
N ARG A 396 -6.28 35.92 20.39
CA ARG A 396 -6.48 35.19 21.65
C ARG A 396 -6.33 33.68 21.49
N ARG A 397 -6.68 33.12 20.32
CA ARG A 397 -6.59 31.67 20.09
C ARG A 397 -5.15 31.19 19.89
N PHE A 398 -4.31 31.94 19.17
CA PHE A 398 -2.99 31.47 18.77
C PHE A 398 -1.87 32.38 19.29
N THR A 399 -0.89 31.82 20.01
CA THR A 399 0.25 32.57 20.57
C THR A 399 1.58 31.90 20.27
N LEU A 400 2.65 32.69 20.14
CA LEU A 400 4.03 32.20 20.13
C LEU A 400 4.55 32.05 21.56
N CYS A 401 5.11 30.90 21.93
CA CYS A 401 5.69 30.70 23.26
C CYS A 401 7.00 31.49 23.42
N LYS A 402 7.05 32.44 24.36
CA LYS A 402 8.24 33.28 24.63
C LYS A 402 9.50 32.51 25.06
N LYS A 403 9.40 31.24 25.49
CA LYS A 403 10.55 30.41 25.91
C LYS A 403 11.11 29.50 24.79
N CYS A 404 10.24 28.89 24.00
CA CYS A 404 10.64 27.87 23.02
C CYS A 404 10.12 28.12 21.59
N THR A 405 9.67 29.36 21.31
CA THR A 405 9.13 29.90 20.04
C THR A 405 8.01 29.09 19.36
N LYS A 406 7.55 28.01 20.00
CA LYS A 406 6.50 27.12 19.50
C LYS A 406 5.15 27.83 19.43
N PHE A 407 4.44 27.60 18.33
CA PHE A 407 3.08 28.08 18.11
C PHE A 407 2.08 27.25 18.94
N VAL A 408 1.18 27.91 19.68
CA VAL A 408 0.23 27.30 20.63
C VAL A 408 -1.20 27.68 20.23
N ASP A 409 -2.10 26.70 20.16
CA ASP A 409 -3.55 26.86 19.98
C ASP A 409 -4.28 26.61 21.30
N HIS A 410 -4.73 27.68 21.96
CA HIS A 410 -5.38 27.62 23.29
C HIS A 410 -6.77 26.96 23.28
N LYS A 411 -7.31 26.57 22.12
CA LYS A 411 -8.55 25.76 22.07
C LYS A 411 -8.30 24.28 22.41
N ARG A 412 -7.05 23.81 22.37
CA ARG A 412 -6.69 22.41 22.70
C ARG A 412 -6.33 22.35 24.19
N GLU A 413 -7.00 21.48 24.95
CA GLU A 413 -7.02 21.48 26.44
C GLU A 413 -5.66 21.21 27.12
N ASN A 414 -4.64 20.82 26.35
CA ASN A 414 -3.30 20.54 26.86
C ASN A 414 -2.51 21.85 27.09
N LYS A 415 -2.29 22.19 28.37
CA LYS A 415 -1.34 23.25 28.78
C LYS A 415 0.01 23.04 28.06
N HIS A 416 0.48 24.05 27.34
CA HIS A 416 1.73 23.96 26.60
C HIS A 416 2.95 23.81 27.52
N VAL A 417 3.65 22.68 27.41
CA VAL A 417 4.95 22.43 28.06
C VAL A 417 6.08 22.72 27.07
N CYS A 418 7.00 23.60 27.45
CA CYS A 418 8.14 24.00 26.62
C CYS A 418 9.08 22.82 26.34
N TYR A 419 9.72 22.82 25.16
CA TYR A 419 10.68 21.78 24.73
C TYR A 419 10.11 20.35 24.75
N THR A 420 8.79 20.20 24.61
CA THR A 420 8.14 18.90 24.43
C THR A 420 7.35 18.82 23.12
N TYR A 421 7.22 17.61 22.58
CA TYR A 421 6.31 17.26 21.50
C TYR A 421 5.37 16.13 21.96
N LYS A 422 4.20 15.99 21.31
CA LYS A 422 3.32 14.85 21.56
C LYS A 422 3.76 13.70 20.67
N CYS A 423 4.27 12.62 21.23
CA CYS A 423 4.70 11.47 20.42
C CYS A 423 3.47 10.78 19.82
N LYS A 424 3.49 10.53 18.50
CA LYS A 424 2.37 9.88 17.79
C LYS A 424 2.17 8.43 18.25
N SER A 425 3.25 7.75 18.64
CA SER A 425 3.24 6.37 19.14
C SER A 425 2.61 6.28 20.54
N CYS A 426 3.26 6.78 21.59
CA CYS A 426 2.74 6.62 22.97
C CYS A 426 1.59 7.60 23.32
N ASN A 427 1.34 8.62 22.50
CA ASN A 427 0.36 9.70 22.71
C ASN A 427 0.63 10.59 23.96
N LYS A 428 1.79 10.44 24.61
CA LYS A 428 2.25 11.30 25.73
C LYS A 428 3.05 12.51 25.22
N TYR A 429 3.19 13.54 26.07
CA TYR A 429 4.13 14.65 25.84
C TYR A 429 5.53 14.28 26.34
N VAL A 430 6.53 14.50 25.49
CA VAL A 430 7.90 13.98 25.65
C VAL A 430 8.93 15.01 25.17
N LYS A 431 10.17 14.94 25.65
CA LYS A 431 11.29 15.75 25.15
C LYS A 431 11.84 15.19 23.83
N ASP A 432 12.67 15.95 23.14
CA ASP A 432 13.48 15.44 22.02
C ASP A 432 14.37 14.28 22.47
N GLY A 433 14.70 13.38 21.53
CA GLY A 433 15.39 12.11 21.81
C GLY A 433 14.50 10.96 22.32
N HIS A 434 13.19 11.18 22.48
CA HIS A 434 12.27 10.11 22.91
C HIS A 434 12.16 8.97 21.89
N LEU A 435 12.65 7.79 22.29
CA LEU A 435 12.60 6.54 21.54
C LEU A 435 11.27 5.81 21.80
N CYS A 436 10.42 5.63 20.79
CA CYS A 436 9.14 4.92 20.94
C CYS A 436 8.67 4.29 19.63
N TYR A 437 9.03 3.01 19.46
CA TYR A 437 8.93 2.26 18.21
C TYR A 437 7.70 1.33 18.13
N MET A 438 7.06 1.02 19.26
CA MET A 438 5.89 0.13 19.32
C MET A 438 4.76 0.73 20.14
N GLN A 439 3.52 0.44 19.74
CA GLN A 439 2.32 0.68 20.55
C GLN A 439 1.90 -0.64 21.20
N ILE A 440 1.61 -0.61 22.50
CA ILE A 440 0.78 -1.65 23.13
C ILE A 440 -0.64 -1.45 22.60
N ASP A 441 -1.30 -2.53 22.21
CA ASP A 441 -2.66 -2.48 21.70
C ASP A 441 -3.62 -1.89 22.76
N ARG A 442 -4.58 -1.09 22.32
CA ARG A 442 -5.51 -0.35 23.18
C ARG A 442 -6.95 -0.81 23.03
N ASP A 443 -7.16 -2.10 22.75
CA ASP A 443 -8.50 -2.70 22.78
C ASP A 443 -8.83 -3.25 24.16
N ASP A 444 -8.84 -2.34 25.14
CA ASP A 444 -9.68 -2.48 26.31
C ASP A 444 -10.29 -1.12 26.66
N ARG A 445 -11.61 -1.14 26.81
CA ARG A 445 -12.39 -0.04 27.38
C ARG A 445 -12.58 -0.32 28.87
N ASP A 446 -12.80 0.74 29.63
CA ASP A 446 -13.27 0.70 31.01
C ASP A 446 -12.27 0.07 32.01
N VAL A 447 -11.13 0.77 32.17
CA VAL A 447 -10.32 0.78 33.40
C VAL A 447 -10.01 2.23 33.74
N ASP A 448 -10.36 2.68 34.95
CA ASP A 448 -10.11 4.06 35.40
C ASP A 448 -8.62 4.30 35.73
N ASP A 449 -8.14 5.53 35.54
CA ASP A 449 -6.70 5.86 35.59
C ASP A 449 -6.05 5.70 37.00
N ASP A 450 -6.83 5.61 38.08
CA ASP A 450 -6.32 5.61 39.47
C ASP A 450 -5.61 4.30 39.90
N ASP A 451 -6.03 3.13 39.39
CA ASP A 451 -5.42 1.82 39.75
C ASP A 451 -3.98 1.66 39.21
N LEU A 452 -3.55 2.53 38.29
CA LEU A 452 -2.29 2.41 37.54
C LEU A 452 -1.07 3.00 38.25
N LEU A 453 -1.20 3.45 39.51
CA LEU A 453 -0.17 4.23 40.22
C LEU A 453 0.59 3.47 41.33
N MET A 454 0.22 2.24 41.69
CA MET A 454 0.79 1.55 42.87
C MET A 454 2.07 0.74 42.65
N TYR A 455 2.53 0.52 41.42
CA TYR A 455 3.76 -0.24 41.14
C TYR A 455 4.68 0.49 40.15
N ILE A 456 5.44 1.46 40.68
CA ILE A 456 6.63 2.01 40.04
C ILE A 456 7.83 1.58 40.89
N ASP A 457 8.57 0.59 40.41
CA ASP A 457 9.90 0.22 40.92
C ASP A 457 10.85 -0.03 39.74
N GLU A 458 12.16 0.00 39.98
CA GLU A 458 13.17 0.41 39.00
C GLU A 458 13.59 -0.67 37.97
N ASN A 459 12.63 -1.24 37.21
CA ASN A 459 12.95 -2.10 36.06
C ASN A 459 12.02 -1.88 34.84
N PRO A 460 12.53 -1.39 33.69
CA PRO A 460 11.74 -1.22 32.47
C PRO A 460 11.11 -2.50 31.91
N ALA A 461 11.73 -3.67 32.10
CA ALA A 461 11.25 -4.93 31.54
C ALA A 461 10.02 -5.50 32.25
N ALA A 462 9.87 -5.26 33.57
CA ALA A 462 8.74 -5.75 34.36
C ALA A 462 7.40 -5.10 33.94
N ASN A 463 7.45 -3.86 33.45
CA ASN A 463 6.29 -3.03 33.13
C ASN A 463 5.43 -3.53 31.94
N PHE A 464 5.85 -4.59 31.24
CA PHE A 464 5.08 -5.18 30.14
C PHE A 464 4.08 -6.27 30.59
N ILE A 465 4.28 -6.89 31.76
CA ILE A 465 3.49 -8.05 32.22
C ILE A 465 2.22 -7.62 32.98
N GLY A 466 2.28 -6.52 33.74
CA GLY A 466 1.16 -6.01 34.56
C GLY A 466 -0.05 -5.45 33.80
N LYS A 467 -0.27 -5.85 32.54
CA LYS A 467 -1.39 -5.45 31.69
C LYS A 467 -2.19 -6.60 31.08
N PHE A 468 -1.85 -7.85 31.38
CA PHE A 468 -2.69 -8.99 31.04
C PHE A 468 -3.78 -9.15 32.10
N LYS A 469 -5.05 -9.22 31.67
CA LYS A 469 -6.20 -9.47 32.56
C LYS A 469 -5.97 -10.75 33.37
N PRO A 470 -6.30 -10.78 34.68
CA PRO A 470 -6.32 -12.00 35.49
C PRO A 470 -7.27 -13.05 34.87
N GLY A 471 -6.72 -13.92 34.03
CA GLY A 471 -7.49 -14.88 33.22
C GLY A 471 -6.93 -15.17 31.82
N SER A 472 -6.16 -14.27 31.18
CA SER A 472 -5.67 -14.50 29.81
C SER A 472 -4.41 -15.40 29.74
N LYS A 473 -4.50 -16.61 30.30
CA LYS A 473 -3.40 -17.58 30.48
C LYS A 473 -2.97 -18.34 29.20
N ARG A 474 -2.83 -17.68 28.05
CA ARG A 474 -2.39 -18.35 26.80
C ARG A 474 -0.85 -18.47 26.69
N PRO A 475 -0.31 -19.58 26.16
CA PRO A 475 1.12 -19.75 25.91
C PRO A 475 1.55 -19.14 24.56
N PHE A 476 2.86 -18.89 24.44
CA PHE A 476 3.54 -18.62 23.18
C PHE A 476 4.39 -19.82 22.77
N ILE A 477 4.53 -20.02 21.46
CA ILE A 477 5.36 -21.08 20.88
C ILE A 477 6.22 -20.45 19.78
N PHE A 478 7.50 -20.29 20.05
CA PHE A 478 8.48 -19.85 19.05
C PHE A 478 8.99 -21.07 18.31
N PHE A 479 9.17 -21.01 16.99
CA PHE A 479 9.69 -22.15 16.21
C PHE A 479 10.43 -21.69 14.94
N ASP A 480 11.35 -22.54 14.49
CA ASP A 480 12.18 -22.34 13.29
C ASP A 480 12.29 -23.70 12.56
N PHE A 481 12.03 -23.75 11.24
CA PHE A 481 12.19 -24.95 10.42
C PHE A 481 13.59 -24.98 9.79
N GLU A 482 14.40 -26.00 10.08
CA GLU A 482 15.67 -26.23 9.37
C GLU A 482 15.54 -27.38 8.37
N ALA A 483 16.09 -27.18 7.19
CA ALA A 483 15.96 -28.10 6.05
C ALA A 483 17.32 -28.60 5.57
N GLN A 484 17.31 -29.77 4.94
CA GLN A 484 18.50 -30.30 4.29
C GLN A 484 18.79 -29.47 3.02
N PRO A 485 20.05 -29.02 2.80
CA PRO A 485 20.43 -28.36 1.55
C PRO A 485 20.56 -29.40 0.43
N SER A 486 19.41 -29.72 -0.17
CA SER A 486 19.28 -30.45 -1.43
C SER A 486 18.61 -29.54 -2.48
N HIS A 487 18.42 -30.03 -3.70
CA HIS A 487 17.63 -29.31 -4.72
C HIS A 487 16.14 -29.16 -4.36
N VAL A 488 15.67 -29.86 -3.32
CA VAL A 488 14.34 -29.71 -2.73
C VAL A 488 14.49 -29.30 -1.26
N HIS A 489 13.83 -28.20 -0.86
CA HIS A 489 13.78 -27.74 0.53
C HIS A 489 12.87 -28.66 1.38
N THR A 490 13.45 -29.74 1.88
CA THR A 490 12.78 -30.70 2.77
C THR A 490 13.22 -30.45 4.22
N PRO A 491 12.32 -30.00 5.12
CA PRO A 491 12.63 -29.92 6.55
C PRO A 491 13.02 -31.29 7.10
N ASN A 492 14.05 -31.28 7.95
CA ASN A 492 14.54 -32.46 8.66
C ASN A 492 14.85 -32.17 10.14
N LEU A 493 14.65 -30.91 10.58
CA LEU A 493 14.76 -30.48 11.96
C LEU A 493 13.71 -29.38 12.23
N VAL A 494 13.00 -29.47 13.36
CA VAL A 494 12.21 -28.37 13.93
C VAL A 494 12.63 -28.19 15.38
N VAL A 495 12.91 -26.96 15.78
CA VAL A 495 13.08 -26.61 17.20
C VAL A 495 11.95 -25.66 17.58
N ALA A 496 11.27 -25.95 18.68
CA ALA A 496 10.15 -25.17 19.18
C ALA A 496 10.28 -24.91 20.70
N HIS A 497 10.10 -23.66 21.11
CA HIS A 497 10.15 -23.23 22.50
C HIS A 497 8.76 -22.79 22.98
N ARG A 498 8.14 -23.61 23.84
CA ARG A 498 6.86 -23.36 24.51
C ARG A 498 7.10 -22.55 25.79
N VAL A 499 6.54 -21.34 25.87
CA VAL A 499 6.70 -20.44 27.01
C VAL A 499 5.35 -19.86 27.46
N CYS A 500 5.10 -19.90 28.78
CA CYS A 500 4.03 -19.13 29.40
C CYS A 500 4.50 -17.72 29.79
N HIS A 501 3.60 -16.90 30.31
CA HIS A 501 3.88 -15.55 30.82
C HIS A 501 5.01 -15.47 31.87
N HIS A 502 5.24 -16.53 32.67
CA HIS A 502 6.40 -16.60 33.57
C HIS A 502 7.72 -16.91 32.85
N CYS A 503 7.69 -17.78 31.83
CA CYS A 503 8.88 -18.19 31.08
C CYS A 503 9.35 -17.17 30.05
N LEU A 504 8.50 -16.22 29.63
CA LEU A 504 8.77 -15.29 28.53
C LEU A 504 9.99 -14.38 28.78
N ASN A 505 10.35 -14.14 30.04
CA ASN A 505 11.49 -13.33 30.47
C ASN A 505 12.63 -14.17 31.10
N LEU A 506 12.66 -15.49 30.86
CA LEU A 506 13.68 -16.41 31.39
C LEU A 506 14.47 -17.04 30.24
N ASP A 507 15.75 -17.33 30.48
CA ASP A 507 16.60 -18.04 29.53
C ASP A 507 16.12 -19.49 29.36
N VAL A 508 15.38 -19.73 28.28
CA VAL A 508 14.96 -21.07 27.87
C VAL A 508 16.17 -21.87 27.41
N THR A 509 16.36 -23.05 27.97
CA THR A 509 17.46 -23.96 27.63
C THR A 509 16.93 -25.34 27.27
N PRO A 510 17.72 -26.21 26.62
CA PRO A 510 17.31 -27.59 26.30
C PRO A 510 16.84 -28.42 27.50
N THR A 511 17.23 -28.00 28.71
CA THR A 511 16.91 -28.59 30.01
C THR A 511 15.87 -27.80 30.82
N SER A 512 15.41 -26.62 30.39
CA SER A 512 14.47 -25.84 31.19
C SER A 512 13.06 -26.45 31.19
N THR A 513 12.49 -26.51 32.38
CA THR A 513 11.13 -26.99 32.63
C THR A 513 10.37 -25.95 33.44
N CYS A 514 9.04 -25.97 33.32
CA CYS A 514 8.13 -25.12 34.08
C CYS A 514 6.84 -25.90 34.36
N GLU A 515 6.31 -25.79 35.57
CA GLU A 515 5.05 -26.42 36.00
C GLU A 515 3.89 -26.17 35.02
N LEU A 516 3.82 -24.99 34.40
CA LEU A 516 2.79 -24.61 33.43
C LEU A 516 3.12 -24.97 31.97
N CYS A 517 4.36 -25.34 31.65
CA CYS A 517 4.82 -25.59 30.27
C CYS A 517 5.34 -27.01 30.04
N GLY A 518 5.50 -27.83 31.09
CA GLY A 518 6.32 -29.03 31.04
C GLY A 518 7.77 -28.67 30.66
N LYS A 519 8.37 -29.44 29.75
CA LYS A 519 9.61 -29.05 29.06
C LYS A 519 9.35 -27.83 28.17
N ASN A 520 10.24 -26.84 28.18
CA ASN A 520 10.09 -25.68 27.29
C ASN A 520 10.53 -25.98 25.85
N GLU A 521 11.66 -26.69 25.66
CA GLU A 521 12.20 -26.99 24.34
C GLU A 521 11.71 -28.34 23.81
N HIS A 522 11.12 -28.32 22.61
CA HIS A 522 10.74 -29.49 21.83
C HIS A 522 11.57 -29.53 20.55
N VAL A 523 12.14 -30.70 20.23
CA VAL A 523 13.00 -30.91 19.05
C VAL A 523 12.48 -32.12 18.28
N PHE A 524 12.13 -31.89 17.02
CA PHE A 524 11.58 -32.88 16.10
C PHE A 524 12.59 -33.12 14.98
N LYS A 525 12.90 -34.37 14.63
CA LYS A 525 14.01 -34.71 13.71
C LYS A 525 13.58 -35.66 12.60
N GLY A 526 14.36 -35.68 11.51
CA GLY A 526 14.13 -36.59 10.39
C GLY A 526 12.96 -36.17 9.49
N PRO A 527 12.56 -37.02 8.52
CA PRO A 527 11.60 -36.65 7.48
C PRO A 527 10.17 -36.44 7.98
N SER A 528 9.85 -36.93 9.17
CA SER A 528 8.55 -36.77 9.86
C SER A 528 8.46 -35.52 10.72
N CYS A 529 9.53 -34.73 10.87
CA CYS A 529 9.60 -33.65 11.86
C CYS A 529 8.49 -32.58 11.71
N VAL A 530 8.04 -32.31 10.48
CA VAL A 530 6.90 -31.41 10.20
C VAL A 530 5.58 -31.99 10.69
N ASP A 531 5.37 -33.29 10.47
CA ASP A 531 4.15 -34.00 10.89
C ASP A 531 4.11 -34.07 12.42
N GLU A 532 5.17 -34.55 13.06
CA GLU A 532 5.26 -34.65 14.53
C GLU A 532 5.08 -33.29 15.22
N PHE A 533 5.68 -32.21 14.69
CA PHE A 533 5.47 -30.85 15.19
C PHE A 533 4.01 -30.39 15.02
N CYS A 534 3.42 -30.59 13.83
CA CYS A 534 2.03 -30.18 13.60
C CYS A 534 1.05 -30.99 14.45
N LYS A 535 1.30 -32.27 14.71
CA LYS A 535 0.51 -33.10 15.63
C LYS A 535 0.58 -32.58 17.05
N TRP A 536 1.80 -32.33 17.56
CA TRP A 536 2.01 -31.71 18.87
C TRP A 536 1.34 -30.33 19.02
N VAL A 537 1.20 -29.57 17.95
CA VAL A 537 0.49 -28.28 17.97
C VAL A 537 -1.04 -28.45 17.87
N PHE A 538 -1.54 -29.30 16.97
CA PHE A 538 -2.95 -29.29 16.54
C PHE A 538 -3.77 -30.52 16.98
N GLU A 539 -3.20 -31.73 17.02
CA GLU A 539 -3.94 -32.96 17.40
C GLU A 539 -4.23 -33.02 18.91
N ASP A 540 -3.49 -32.27 19.73
CA ASP A 540 -3.70 -32.03 21.16
C ASP A 540 -5.03 -31.27 21.47
N GLN A 541 -5.81 -30.93 20.44
CA GLN A 541 -7.18 -30.42 20.56
C GLN A 541 -8.20 -31.49 20.17
N SER A 542 -9.13 -31.83 21.08
CA SER A 542 -10.17 -32.84 20.87
C SER A 542 -11.10 -32.49 19.69
N PHE A 543 -10.82 -33.12 18.54
CA PHE A 543 -11.21 -32.67 17.20
C PHE A 543 -12.71 -32.78 16.83
N GLU A 544 -13.58 -33.19 17.75
CA GLU A 544 -15.01 -33.45 17.47
C GLU A 544 -15.81 -32.21 17.04
N ARG A 545 -15.37 -31.00 17.39
CA ARG A 545 -16.18 -29.77 17.19
C ARG A 545 -16.22 -29.25 15.76
N ALA A 546 -15.29 -29.66 14.90
CA ALA A 546 -15.22 -29.20 13.51
C ALA A 546 -16.25 -29.89 12.58
N GLN A 547 -16.60 -31.16 12.84
CA GLN A 547 -17.44 -31.95 11.95
C GLN A 547 -18.80 -32.34 12.57
N GLY A 548 -19.85 -31.60 12.20
CA GLY A 548 -21.20 -32.18 12.13
C GLY A 548 -22.31 -31.50 12.94
N LYS A 549 -22.90 -30.43 12.38
CA LYS A 549 -24.36 -30.15 12.48
C LYS A 549 -24.89 -29.26 11.36
N ARG A 550 -24.76 -29.71 10.11
CA ARG A 550 -25.57 -29.23 8.96
C ARG A 550 -27.04 -29.70 9.08
N LYS A 551 -27.70 -29.44 10.22
CA LYS A 551 -29.11 -29.80 10.44
C LYS A 551 -30.03 -28.93 9.57
N ARG A 552 -30.56 -29.53 8.50
CA ARG A 552 -31.69 -28.99 7.72
C ARG A 552 -32.82 -28.55 8.67
N LYS A 553 -33.21 -27.27 8.63
CA LYS A 553 -34.40 -26.77 9.35
C LYS A 553 -35.69 -27.22 8.65
N GLY A 554 -36.07 -28.48 8.87
CA GLY A 554 -37.46 -28.93 8.67
C GLY A 554 -38.39 -28.23 9.68
N LYS A 555 -39.63 -27.92 9.27
CA LYS A 555 -40.64 -27.33 10.14
C LYS A 555 -41.38 -28.42 10.93
N ASN A 556 -41.40 -28.31 12.26
CA ASN A 556 -42.52 -28.61 13.20
C ASN A 556 -41.98 -28.44 14.64
N LYS A 557 -42.61 -27.70 15.57
CA LYS A 557 -43.97 -27.75 16.16
C LYS A 557 -44.10 -28.80 17.29
N GLY A 558 -44.32 -28.33 18.52
CA GLY A 558 -44.87 -29.10 19.65
C GLY A 558 -43.85 -29.59 20.69
N GLY A 559 -44.28 -29.66 21.96
CA GLY A 559 -43.51 -30.22 23.09
C GLY A 559 -43.27 -29.22 24.25
N ARG A 560 -43.56 -29.62 25.49
CA ARG A 560 -43.43 -28.81 26.72
C ARG A 560 -43.24 -29.72 27.94
N SER A 561 -42.44 -29.28 28.93
CA SER A 561 -42.20 -29.94 30.23
C SER A 561 -41.39 -31.26 30.16
N LYS A 562 -40.72 -31.74 31.22
CA LYS A 562 -40.51 -31.21 32.60
C LYS A 562 -39.16 -31.69 33.18
N ARG A 563 -38.72 -31.10 34.30
CA ARG A 563 -37.62 -31.63 35.16
C ARG A 563 -38.01 -32.97 35.78
N MET A 564 -37.05 -33.88 35.99
CA MET A 564 -36.83 -34.55 37.28
C MET A 564 -35.46 -35.25 37.36
N ASN A 565 -35.03 -35.51 38.60
CA ASN A 565 -33.76 -36.11 39.07
C ASN A 565 -34.02 -36.54 40.55
N PRO A 566 -33.20 -37.34 41.26
CA PRO A 566 -32.22 -38.37 40.87
C PRO A 566 -32.52 -39.74 41.57
N GLY A 567 -31.56 -40.70 41.61
CA GLY A 567 -31.45 -41.65 42.75
C GLY A 567 -30.87 -43.06 42.49
N THR A 568 -29.98 -43.51 43.41
CA THR A 568 -29.72 -44.90 43.89
C THR A 568 -29.46 -46.01 42.84
N SER A 569 -28.22 -46.51 42.66
CA SER A 569 -27.47 -47.52 43.46
C SER A 569 -27.84 -48.99 43.10
N SER A 570 -27.01 -50.03 43.25
CA SER A 570 -25.74 -50.23 43.99
C SER A 570 -24.93 -51.44 43.46
N CYS A 571 -23.60 -51.42 43.62
CA CYS A 571 -22.63 -52.53 43.83
C CYS A 571 -22.68 -53.82 42.98
N PHE A 572 -21.54 -54.24 42.42
CA PHE A 572 -20.68 -55.27 43.04
C PHE A 572 -19.28 -55.26 42.40
N ASP A 573 -18.30 -55.88 43.08
CA ASP A 573 -16.88 -55.50 43.04
C ASP A 573 -15.97 -56.51 42.29
N GLY A 574 -14.71 -56.12 42.02
CA GLY A 574 -13.58 -57.04 41.84
C GLY A 574 -12.94 -57.11 40.45
N ASP A 575 -12.09 -56.12 40.11
CA ASP A 575 -10.63 -56.33 40.01
C ASP A 575 -9.90 -55.00 39.73
N GLU A 576 -8.69 -54.85 40.28
CA GLU A 576 -8.02 -53.55 40.42
C GLU A 576 -7.19 -53.15 39.19
N TYR A 577 -7.57 -52.03 38.55
CA TYR A 577 -6.63 -51.09 37.93
C TYR A 577 -7.21 -49.68 38.04
N GLU A 578 -6.85 -48.99 39.12
CA GLU A 578 -7.20 -47.57 39.31
C GLU A 578 -6.39 -46.70 38.34
N CYS A 579 -6.95 -46.41 37.18
CA CYS A 579 -6.64 -45.16 36.51
C CYS A 579 -7.35 -44.03 37.27
N GLU A 580 -6.62 -43.37 38.17
CA GLU A 580 -7.09 -42.15 38.81
C GLU A 580 -7.51 -41.14 37.73
N ASN A 581 -8.80 -40.84 37.66
CA ASN A 581 -9.35 -39.82 36.77
C ASN A 581 -9.07 -38.44 37.38
N ASN A 582 -7.80 -38.06 37.43
CA ASN A 582 -7.40 -36.70 37.78
C ASN A 582 -7.84 -35.76 36.65
N GLU A 583 -8.70 -34.78 36.96
CA GLU A 583 -9.22 -33.79 36.00
C GLU A 583 -8.16 -32.74 35.57
N GLU A 584 -6.90 -33.16 35.46
CA GLU A 584 -5.72 -32.34 35.14
C GLU A 584 -5.25 -32.47 33.68
N ASP A 585 -6.10 -32.99 32.78
CA ASP A 585 -5.92 -32.91 31.32
C ASP A 585 -6.05 -31.46 30.81
N MET A 586 -5.09 -30.65 31.20
CA MET A 586 -4.89 -29.28 30.75
C MET A 586 -4.63 -29.31 29.24
N ILE A 587 -5.50 -28.70 28.44
CA ILE A 587 -5.27 -28.50 27.00
C ILE A 587 -4.10 -27.50 26.85
N ILE A 588 -2.86 -28.00 26.83
CA ILE A 588 -1.63 -27.21 27.02
C ILE A 588 -1.43 -26.18 25.90
N HIS A 589 -2.08 -26.40 24.75
CA HIS A 589 -2.04 -25.55 23.55
C HIS A 589 -3.27 -24.65 23.37
N ASN A 590 -4.15 -24.54 24.37
CA ASN A 590 -5.37 -23.73 24.25
C ASN A 590 -5.06 -22.22 24.12
N GLY A 591 -5.65 -21.58 23.11
CA GLY A 591 -5.44 -20.15 22.80
C GLY A 591 -4.02 -19.77 22.38
N ALA A 592 -3.16 -20.76 22.07
CA ALA A 592 -1.73 -20.55 21.86
C ALA A 592 -1.42 -19.62 20.67
N ILE A 593 -0.36 -18.81 20.83
CA ILE A 593 0.18 -17.97 19.75
C ILE A 593 1.50 -18.56 19.27
N LEU A 594 1.53 -18.99 18.01
CA LEU A 594 2.73 -19.49 17.34
C LEU A 594 3.44 -18.34 16.62
N LEU A 595 4.76 -18.26 16.79
CA LEU A 595 5.62 -17.22 16.22
C LEU A 595 6.77 -17.87 15.46
N ALA A 596 6.70 -17.83 14.12
CA ALA A 596 7.81 -18.15 13.24
C ALA A 596 8.58 -16.87 12.87
N HIS A 597 9.85 -17.00 12.46
CA HIS A 597 10.55 -15.82 11.95
C HIS A 597 9.94 -15.34 10.63
N ASN A 598 9.82 -16.20 9.62
CA ASN A 598 9.45 -15.84 8.25
C ASN A 598 8.23 -16.64 7.77
N MET A 599 7.15 -16.63 8.56
CA MET A 599 5.99 -17.49 8.29
C MET A 599 5.39 -17.25 6.89
N SER A 600 5.32 -16.00 6.44
CA SER A 600 4.76 -15.65 5.12
C SER A 600 5.69 -15.88 3.91
N GLY A 601 6.94 -16.30 4.15
CA GLY A 601 7.94 -16.54 3.13
C GLY A 601 8.58 -17.93 3.16
N TYR A 602 8.43 -18.68 4.27
CA TYR A 602 9.04 -19.99 4.45
C TYR A 602 8.20 -20.91 5.36
N ASP A 603 8.16 -20.64 6.67
CA ASP A 603 7.64 -21.59 7.67
C ASP A 603 6.17 -21.98 7.46
N GLY A 604 5.36 -21.02 7.01
CA GLY A 604 3.93 -21.21 6.77
C GLY A 604 3.62 -22.15 5.61
N PHE A 605 4.54 -22.37 4.66
CA PHE A 605 4.29 -23.32 3.57
C PHE A 605 4.22 -24.77 4.07
N PHE A 606 5.04 -25.13 5.06
CA PHE A 606 5.01 -26.48 5.65
C PHE A 606 3.73 -26.70 6.48
N LEU A 607 3.33 -25.69 7.26
CA LEU A 607 2.07 -25.71 8.02
C LEU A 607 0.84 -25.81 7.10
N LEU A 608 0.77 -24.97 6.06
CA LEU A 608 -0.35 -24.97 5.12
C LEU A 608 -0.42 -26.26 4.31
N LYS A 609 0.73 -26.87 3.96
CA LYS A 609 0.77 -28.20 3.35
C LYS A 609 0.17 -29.24 4.29
N TRP A 610 0.64 -29.33 5.54
CA TRP A 610 0.14 -30.32 6.51
C TRP A 610 -1.36 -30.15 6.77
N LEU A 611 -1.83 -28.93 7.04
CA LEU A 611 -3.25 -28.64 7.26
C LEU A 611 -4.11 -29.06 6.04
N LYS A 612 -3.67 -28.75 4.82
CA LYS A 612 -4.34 -29.15 3.58
C LYS A 612 -4.34 -30.67 3.38
N ASP A 613 -3.24 -31.35 3.67
CA ASP A 613 -3.15 -32.82 3.54
C ASP A 613 -4.01 -33.54 4.61
N GLN A 614 -4.19 -32.95 5.80
CA GLN A 614 -5.19 -33.37 6.82
C GLN A 614 -6.63 -32.88 6.55
N CYS A 615 -6.89 -32.23 5.40
CA CYS A 615 -8.19 -31.63 5.05
C CYS A 615 -8.74 -30.57 6.03
N ILE A 616 -7.86 -29.96 6.84
CA ILE A 616 -8.18 -28.86 7.75
C ILE A 616 -8.20 -27.54 6.97
N VAL A 617 -9.27 -26.75 7.13
CA VAL A 617 -9.41 -25.42 6.50
C VAL A 617 -9.16 -24.34 7.56
N PRO A 618 -8.00 -23.66 7.56
CA PRO A 618 -7.73 -22.56 8.49
C PRO A 618 -8.41 -21.26 8.06
N ASP A 619 -8.72 -20.41 9.05
CA ASP A 619 -8.95 -18.97 8.80
C ASP A 619 -7.60 -18.29 8.51
N VAL A 620 -7.50 -17.53 7.42
CA VAL A 620 -6.23 -16.90 7.01
C VAL A 620 -6.34 -15.40 6.74
N ILE A 621 -5.32 -14.65 7.17
CA ILE A 621 -5.18 -13.20 6.90
C ILE A 621 -4.11 -13.00 5.82
N LEU A 622 -4.47 -12.35 4.70
CA LEU A 622 -3.62 -12.24 3.51
C LEU A 622 -3.10 -10.81 3.24
N ARG A 623 -1.87 -10.71 2.73
CA ARG A 623 -1.23 -9.48 2.21
C ARG A 623 -0.85 -9.69 0.75
N GLY A 624 -1.83 -9.56 -0.16
CA GLY A 624 -1.68 -10.04 -1.53
C GLY A 624 -1.67 -11.58 -1.52
N ALA A 625 -0.64 -12.19 -2.11
CA ALA A 625 -0.46 -13.65 -2.08
C ALA A 625 0.16 -14.19 -0.77
N LYS A 626 0.69 -13.32 0.11
CA LYS A 626 1.37 -13.75 1.35
C LYS A 626 0.40 -13.98 2.50
N VAL A 627 0.55 -15.08 3.22
CA VAL A 627 -0.24 -15.41 4.42
C VAL A 627 0.42 -14.81 5.67
N LEU A 628 -0.25 -13.86 6.34
CA LEU A 628 0.27 -13.18 7.54
C LEU A 628 -0.08 -13.89 8.84
N SER A 629 -1.22 -14.57 8.86
CA SER A 629 -1.69 -15.35 9.99
C SER A 629 -2.52 -16.53 9.49
N ILE A 630 -2.40 -17.63 10.23
CA ILE A 630 -3.16 -18.87 10.06
C ILE A 630 -3.82 -19.11 11.42
N LYS A 631 -5.15 -19.28 11.47
CA LYS A 631 -5.88 -19.61 12.69
C LYS A 631 -6.57 -20.97 12.51
N VAL A 632 -6.39 -21.86 13.48
CA VAL A 632 -6.95 -23.22 13.54
C VAL A 632 -7.52 -23.41 14.94
N GLY A 633 -8.84 -23.59 15.06
CA GLY A 633 -9.50 -23.60 16.37
C GLY A 633 -9.22 -22.29 17.12
N ASP A 634 -8.66 -22.37 18.33
CA ASP A 634 -8.21 -21.21 19.09
C ASP A 634 -6.70 -20.90 18.95
N ILE A 635 -5.95 -21.71 18.20
CA ILE A 635 -4.51 -21.51 17.93
C ILE A 635 -4.32 -20.48 16.81
N THR A 636 -3.41 -19.53 17.01
CA THR A 636 -3.10 -18.47 16.04
C THR A 636 -1.60 -18.43 15.70
N VAL A 637 -1.24 -18.71 14.45
CA VAL A 637 0.13 -18.56 13.92
C VAL A 637 0.30 -17.14 13.37
N LEU A 638 1.45 -16.51 13.65
CA LEU A 638 1.79 -15.16 13.20
C LEU A 638 3.17 -15.10 12.52
N ASP A 639 3.29 -14.26 11.50
CA ASP A 639 4.55 -13.87 10.86
C ASP A 639 5.23 -12.74 11.64
N SER A 640 6.37 -13.00 12.30
CA SER A 640 7.10 -11.97 13.05
C SER A 640 7.91 -11.02 12.14
N TYR A 641 8.48 -11.50 11.03
CA TYR A 641 9.17 -10.67 10.02
C TYR A 641 8.21 -9.65 9.39
N SER A 642 6.91 -9.95 9.34
CA SER A 642 5.87 -8.99 8.94
C SER A 642 5.71 -7.76 9.84
N PHE A 643 6.27 -7.78 11.05
CA PHE A 643 6.36 -6.65 11.99
C PHE A 643 7.81 -6.15 12.16
N LEU A 644 8.79 -7.06 12.11
CA LEU A 644 10.21 -6.81 12.23
C LEU A 644 10.92 -7.22 10.92
N PRO A 645 10.89 -6.38 9.85
CA PRO A 645 11.36 -6.73 8.51
C PRO A 645 12.90 -6.70 8.40
N MET A 646 13.58 -7.46 9.25
CA MET A 646 15.03 -7.64 9.34
C MET A 646 15.34 -9.07 9.78
N ALA A 647 16.54 -9.55 9.47
CA ALA A 647 17.00 -10.86 9.96
C ALA A 647 17.22 -10.83 11.49
N LEU A 648 16.97 -11.96 12.17
CA LEU A 648 17.12 -12.09 13.64
C LEU A 648 18.47 -11.57 14.17
N ASN A 649 19.58 -11.80 13.46
CA ASN A 649 20.91 -11.33 13.87
C ASN A 649 21.12 -9.80 13.78
N LYS A 650 20.11 -9.03 13.35
CA LYS A 650 20.09 -7.56 13.44
C LYS A 650 19.26 -7.04 14.60
N LEU A 651 18.47 -7.88 15.28
CA LEU A 651 17.58 -7.44 16.36
C LEU A 651 18.32 -6.81 17.55
N PRO A 652 19.45 -7.35 18.08
CA PRO A 652 20.11 -6.73 19.22
C PRO A 652 20.56 -5.30 18.93
N ALA A 653 21.30 -5.11 17.83
CA ALA A 653 21.75 -3.78 17.38
C ALA A 653 20.59 -2.83 17.04
N ALA A 654 19.46 -3.33 16.52
CA ALA A 654 18.29 -2.51 16.20
C ALA A 654 17.52 -2.03 17.45
N PHE A 655 17.65 -2.72 18.58
CA PHE A 655 17.00 -2.37 19.85
C PHE A 655 17.97 -1.88 20.93
N GLY A 656 19.28 -1.82 20.65
CA GLY A 656 20.31 -1.42 21.62
C GLY A 656 20.57 -2.46 22.71
N LEU A 657 20.29 -3.73 22.43
CA LEU A 657 20.61 -4.87 23.29
C LEU A 657 22.04 -5.33 23.06
N ASP A 658 22.60 -6.09 24.00
CA ASP A 658 23.95 -6.66 23.89
C ASP A 658 24.10 -7.53 22.63
N GLU A 659 25.20 -7.35 21.89
CA GLU A 659 25.50 -8.14 20.70
C GLU A 659 25.72 -9.63 21.03
N SER A 660 26.00 -9.97 22.29
CA SER A 660 26.02 -11.37 22.78
C SER A 660 24.69 -12.11 22.57
N LEU A 661 23.57 -11.39 22.45
CA LEU A 661 22.22 -11.92 22.20
C LEU A 661 21.91 -12.15 20.70
N SER A 662 22.93 -12.12 19.83
CA SER A 662 22.76 -12.34 18.39
C SER A 662 22.47 -13.80 18.04
N LYS A 663 21.59 -14.06 17.06
CA LYS A 663 21.41 -15.42 16.51
C LYS A 663 22.73 -15.90 15.89
N GLY A 664 23.38 -16.87 16.54
CA GLY A 664 24.58 -17.54 16.06
C GLY A 664 24.36 -18.37 14.80
N TYR A 665 25.45 -18.82 14.19
CA TYR A 665 25.42 -19.46 12.87
C TYR A 665 25.08 -20.95 12.95
N PHE A 666 24.06 -21.37 12.21
CA PHE A 666 23.69 -22.78 12.05
C PHE A 666 24.48 -23.44 10.91
N PRO A 667 24.99 -24.68 11.06
CA PRO A 667 25.76 -25.36 10.02
C PRO A 667 24.83 -26.03 8.99
N HIS A 668 24.16 -25.26 8.14
CA HIS A 668 23.13 -25.78 7.23
C HIS A 668 23.60 -26.98 6.37
N PHE A 669 24.83 -27.00 5.86
CA PHE A 669 25.35 -28.15 5.08
C PHE A 669 25.77 -29.35 5.93
N PHE A 670 25.81 -29.23 7.26
CA PHE A 670 25.95 -30.35 8.17
C PHE A 670 24.60 -30.97 8.56
N ASN A 671 23.49 -30.25 8.34
CA ASN A 671 22.13 -30.68 8.66
C ASN A 671 21.62 -31.76 7.68
N THR A 672 22.17 -32.97 7.79
CA THR A 672 21.81 -34.15 7.02
C THR A 672 21.25 -35.24 7.96
N PRO A 673 20.56 -36.28 7.44
CA PRO A 673 20.05 -37.38 8.27
C PRO A 673 21.12 -38.08 9.12
N GLU A 674 22.33 -38.24 8.59
CA GLU A 674 23.43 -38.97 9.22
C GLU A 674 24.03 -38.22 10.42
N ASN A 675 23.87 -36.90 10.45
CA ASN A 675 24.43 -36.02 11.48
C ASN A 675 23.41 -35.59 12.56
N GLN A 676 22.15 -36.05 12.49
CA GLN A 676 21.08 -35.59 13.39
C GLN A 676 21.38 -35.78 14.89
N ASP A 677 22.15 -36.81 15.25
CA ASP A 677 22.56 -37.09 16.63
C ASP A 677 24.07 -36.89 16.86
N TYR A 678 24.74 -36.12 15.99
CA TYR A 678 26.17 -35.81 16.12
C TYR A 678 26.48 -35.12 17.45
N ARG A 679 27.42 -35.70 18.21
CA ARG A 679 28.01 -35.11 19.41
C ARG A 679 29.52 -35.08 19.26
N GLY A 680 30.10 -33.89 19.12
CA GLY A 680 31.52 -33.72 18.87
C GLY A 680 31.95 -32.26 18.75
N LYS A 681 33.05 -32.01 18.02
CA LYS A 681 33.59 -30.67 17.79
C LYS A 681 32.73 -29.93 16.74
N MET A 682 32.68 -28.60 16.82
CA MET A 682 31.97 -27.78 15.83
C MET A 682 32.44 -28.09 14.39
N PRO A 683 31.51 -28.27 13.42
CA PRO A 683 31.84 -28.56 12.03
C PRO A 683 32.85 -27.61 11.38
N ALA A 684 33.44 -28.03 10.26
CA ALA A 684 34.36 -27.20 9.48
C ALA A 684 33.65 -26.02 8.78
N THR A 685 34.39 -24.97 8.43
CA THR A 685 33.87 -23.67 7.96
C THR A 685 33.15 -23.69 6.60
N ASN A 686 33.32 -24.74 5.82
CA ASN A 686 32.50 -25.02 4.63
C ASN A 686 31.04 -25.32 5.00
N PHE A 687 30.79 -26.02 6.12
CA PHE A 687 29.45 -26.50 6.47
C PHE A 687 28.44 -25.39 6.85
N TYR A 688 28.92 -24.19 7.16
CA TYR A 688 28.09 -23.03 7.51
C TYR A 688 27.72 -22.16 6.30
N GLY A 689 28.10 -22.55 5.08
CA GLY A 689 27.88 -21.70 3.89
C GLY A 689 28.68 -20.40 3.93
N SER A 690 29.86 -20.40 4.55
CA SER A 690 30.64 -19.16 4.71
C SER A 690 31.06 -18.52 3.37
N ASP A 691 31.09 -19.28 2.28
CA ASP A 691 31.35 -18.77 0.92
C ASP A 691 30.17 -18.04 0.25
N SER A 692 28.94 -18.22 0.76
CA SER A 692 27.75 -17.44 0.36
C SER A 692 27.43 -16.28 1.31
N MET A 693 28.18 -16.13 2.41
CA MET A 693 28.10 -14.95 3.29
C MET A 693 28.72 -13.72 2.63
N SER A 694 28.17 -12.53 2.90
CA SER A 694 28.85 -11.27 2.59
C SER A 694 30.10 -11.10 3.46
N THR A 695 31.08 -10.30 3.01
CA THR A 695 32.38 -10.11 3.69
C THR A 695 32.20 -9.81 5.19
N GLY A 696 31.44 -8.76 5.53
CA GLY A 696 31.14 -8.36 6.92
C GLY A 696 30.20 -9.29 7.71
N ALA A 697 29.73 -10.39 7.13
CA ALA A 697 29.11 -11.50 7.85
C ALA A 697 30.12 -12.66 8.03
N ARG A 698 30.93 -12.96 7.01
CA ARG A 698 32.00 -13.95 7.05
C ARG A 698 33.10 -13.60 8.05
N GLU A 699 33.40 -12.30 8.18
CA GLU A 699 34.33 -11.74 9.16
C GLU A 699 33.84 -11.99 10.59
N ARG A 700 32.58 -11.66 10.90
CA ARG A 700 31.99 -11.90 12.23
C ARG A 700 31.90 -13.39 12.56
N TYR A 701 31.43 -14.23 11.63
CA TYR A 701 31.46 -15.67 11.77
C TYR A 701 32.86 -16.21 12.14
N ARG A 702 33.93 -15.68 11.52
CA ARG A 702 35.32 -16.07 11.87
C ARG A 702 35.78 -15.51 13.21
N ALA A 703 35.46 -14.25 13.51
CA ALA A 703 35.78 -13.61 14.78
C ALA A 703 35.17 -14.37 15.97
N GLU A 704 33.89 -14.75 15.86
CA GLU A 704 33.16 -15.55 16.84
C GLU A 704 33.69 -16.99 16.93
N ARG A 705 33.84 -17.68 15.78
CA ARG A 705 34.31 -19.08 15.73
C ARG A 705 35.73 -19.26 16.28
N ASP A 706 36.65 -18.40 15.84
CA ASP A 706 38.07 -18.50 16.18
C ASP A 706 38.39 -17.74 17.49
N ASN A 707 37.39 -17.06 18.09
CA ASN A 707 37.46 -16.19 19.29
C ASN A 707 38.55 -15.11 19.20
N VAL A 708 38.50 -14.31 18.12
CA VAL A 708 39.48 -13.25 17.81
C VAL A 708 38.82 -11.95 17.39
N PHE A 709 39.37 -10.82 17.82
CA PHE A 709 39.04 -9.53 17.22
C PHE A 709 39.71 -9.42 15.84
N ILE A 710 38.91 -9.16 14.80
CA ILE A 710 39.38 -8.89 13.45
C ILE A 710 39.24 -7.38 13.18
N GLN A 711 40.35 -6.72 12.85
CA GLN A 711 40.37 -5.37 12.30
C GLN A 711 40.07 -5.43 10.79
N HIS A 712 39.08 -4.66 10.32
CA HIS A 712 38.63 -4.62 8.92
C HIS A 712 38.01 -3.26 8.56
N ALA A 713 37.66 -3.06 7.28
CA ALA A 713 37.13 -1.80 6.73
C ALA A 713 35.99 -1.15 7.54
N HIS A 714 35.11 -1.94 8.16
CA HIS A 714 33.92 -1.43 8.85
C HIS A 714 34.10 -1.19 10.36
N ASN A 715 35.29 -1.41 10.95
CA ASN A 715 35.55 -1.08 12.36
C ASN A 715 36.70 -0.07 12.57
N GLN A 716 37.95 -0.52 12.67
CA GLN A 716 39.14 0.32 12.87
C GLN A 716 39.88 0.62 11.54
N GLY A 717 39.22 0.40 10.41
CA GLY A 717 39.80 0.47 9.07
C GLY A 717 40.70 -0.73 8.75
N GLU A 718 40.94 -0.96 7.46
CA GLU A 718 41.77 -2.07 6.97
C GLU A 718 43.23 -1.93 7.40
N LYS A 719 43.91 -3.06 7.66
CA LYS A 719 45.28 -3.04 8.15
C LYS A 719 46.27 -2.94 6.99
N LYS A 720 47.17 -1.95 7.02
CA LYS A 720 48.34 -1.94 6.12
C LYS A 720 49.47 -2.83 6.68
N ILE A 721 49.94 -3.78 5.85
CA ILE A 721 51.04 -4.69 6.14
C ILE A 721 52.03 -4.62 4.95
N GLY A 722 53.21 -4.02 5.19
CA GLY A 722 54.19 -3.77 4.12
C GLY A 722 53.63 -2.84 3.04
N LYS A 723 53.68 -3.28 1.77
CA LYS A 723 53.11 -2.51 0.63
C LYS A 723 51.59 -2.66 0.49
N PHE A 724 51.00 -3.69 1.09
CA PHE A 724 49.59 -4.07 0.89
C PHE A 724 48.69 -3.60 2.03
N VAL A 725 47.41 -3.38 1.71
CA VAL A 725 46.32 -3.26 2.68
C VAL A 725 45.57 -4.60 2.66
N VAL A 726 45.23 -5.15 3.82
CA VAL A 726 44.57 -6.46 3.95
C VAL A 726 43.15 -6.31 4.50
N ASP A 727 42.25 -7.14 3.97
CA ASP A 727 40.81 -7.01 4.17
C ASP A 727 40.44 -7.19 5.64
N GLY A 728 41.01 -8.22 6.29
CA GLY A 728 40.89 -8.49 7.72
C GLY A 728 42.22 -8.86 8.39
N TRP A 729 42.41 -8.42 9.63
CA TRP A 729 43.61 -8.70 10.44
C TRP A 729 43.27 -9.06 11.89
N ALA A 730 43.65 -10.26 12.34
CA ALA A 730 43.64 -10.63 13.75
C ALA A 730 45.04 -10.49 14.35
N SER A 731 45.21 -9.54 15.27
CA SER A 731 46.48 -9.28 15.96
C SER A 731 46.85 -10.37 16.96
N THR A 732 45.87 -10.93 17.68
CA THR A 732 46.07 -11.95 18.71
C THR A 732 46.65 -13.25 18.17
N THR A 733 46.17 -13.71 17.01
CA THR A 733 46.69 -14.90 16.32
C THR A 733 47.73 -14.58 15.27
N ASN A 734 47.99 -13.30 14.96
CA ASN A 734 48.86 -12.82 13.87
C ASN A 734 48.46 -13.43 12.51
N THR A 735 47.18 -13.25 12.13
CA THR A 735 46.52 -13.88 10.99
C THR A 735 45.89 -12.85 10.05
N VAL A 736 46.19 -12.98 8.75
CA VAL A 736 45.54 -12.21 7.68
C VAL A 736 44.32 -12.96 7.15
N TYR A 737 43.23 -12.24 6.90
CA TYR A 737 42.04 -12.74 6.20
C TYR A 737 41.85 -11.94 4.90
N GLU A 738 41.60 -12.66 3.80
CA GLU A 738 41.49 -12.12 2.44
C GLU A 738 40.25 -12.70 1.74
N TYR A 739 39.40 -11.83 1.20
CA TYR A 739 38.08 -12.19 0.68
C TYR A 739 37.95 -11.74 -0.77
N GLN A 740 38.27 -12.66 -1.69
CA GLN A 740 38.34 -12.41 -3.14
C GLN A 740 36.97 -12.20 -3.80
N GLY A 741 36.28 -11.11 -3.44
CA GLY A 741 35.04 -10.67 -4.04
C GLY A 741 35.21 -10.39 -5.53
N ARG A 742 34.33 -10.96 -6.36
CA ARG A 742 34.47 -11.06 -7.82
C ARG A 742 34.82 -9.72 -8.51
N PHE A 743 34.17 -8.64 -8.06
CA PHE A 743 34.31 -7.28 -8.58
C PHE A 743 35.60 -6.56 -8.14
N TRP A 744 36.00 -6.74 -6.88
CA TRP A 744 37.16 -6.05 -6.29
C TRP A 744 38.50 -6.71 -6.64
N HIS A 745 38.48 -8.00 -6.99
CA HIS A 745 39.67 -8.83 -7.20
C HIS A 745 39.80 -9.37 -8.63
N GLY A 746 39.09 -8.77 -9.60
CA GLY A 746 39.25 -9.05 -11.03
C GLY A 746 38.92 -10.48 -11.44
N CYS A 747 37.74 -11.02 -11.07
CA CYS A 747 37.45 -12.44 -11.33
C CYS A 747 37.33 -12.75 -12.85
N PRO A 748 38.22 -13.57 -13.44
CA PRO A 748 38.27 -13.83 -14.88
C PRO A 748 37.14 -14.76 -15.39
N LYS A 749 36.26 -15.21 -14.49
CA LYS A 749 35.01 -15.93 -14.83
C LYS A 749 33.78 -15.02 -14.89
N CYS A 750 33.91 -13.76 -14.47
CA CYS A 750 32.78 -12.83 -14.30
C CYS A 750 32.97 -11.52 -15.08
N TYR A 751 34.22 -11.17 -15.39
CA TYR A 751 34.59 -9.99 -16.16
C TYR A 751 35.71 -10.36 -17.13
N ASN A 752 35.68 -9.78 -18.33
CA ASN A 752 36.82 -9.82 -19.24
C ASN A 752 37.95 -8.95 -18.64
N SER A 753 39.21 -9.28 -18.90
CA SER A 753 40.37 -8.53 -18.38
C SER A 753 40.31 -7.04 -18.76
N TYR A 754 39.74 -6.70 -19.91
CA TYR A 754 39.60 -5.31 -20.39
C TYR A 754 38.43 -4.53 -19.78
N ASN A 755 37.54 -5.14 -19.00
CA ASN A 755 36.48 -4.39 -18.30
C ASN A 755 37.11 -3.42 -17.29
N ILE A 756 36.70 -2.15 -17.30
CA ILE A 756 37.10 -1.18 -16.27
C ILE A 756 36.25 -1.40 -15.01
N ASN A 757 36.88 -1.38 -13.84
CA ASN A 757 36.18 -1.30 -12.57
C ASN A 757 35.81 0.17 -12.29
N ASN A 758 34.52 0.49 -12.28
CA ASN A 758 34.00 1.86 -12.16
C ASN A 758 34.29 2.55 -10.81
N VAL A 759 34.86 1.85 -9.81
CA VAL A 759 35.27 2.44 -8.52
C VAL A 759 36.78 2.65 -8.45
N SER A 760 37.59 1.67 -8.89
CA SER A 760 39.05 1.78 -8.86
C SER A 760 39.66 2.40 -10.13
N LEU A 761 38.86 2.63 -11.17
CA LEU A 761 39.22 3.25 -12.46
C LEU A 761 40.43 2.59 -13.17
N ILE A 762 40.58 1.29 -12.98
CA ILE A 762 41.57 0.41 -13.63
C ILE A 762 40.89 -0.84 -14.16
N THR A 763 41.58 -1.59 -15.01
CA THR A 763 41.04 -2.80 -15.61
C THR A 763 40.90 -3.96 -14.61
N MET A 764 39.98 -4.88 -14.90
CA MET A 764 39.80 -6.12 -14.13
C MET A 764 41.02 -7.04 -14.26
N GLY A 765 41.78 -6.94 -15.36
CA GLY A 765 43.10 -7.57 -15.51
C GLY A 765 44.11 -7.06 -14.48
N GLU A 766 44.30 -5.74 -14.36
CA GLU A 766 45.20 -5.15 -13.36
C GLU A 766 44.77 -5.45 -11.91
N LEU A 767 43.46 -5.54 -11.64
CA LEU A 767 42.94 -5.98 -10.34
C LEU A 767 43.29 -7.46 -10.05
N LEU A 768 43.21 -8.32 -11.06
CA LEU A 768 43.59 -9.73 -10.93
C LEU A 768 45.10 -9.88 -10.71
N GLU A 769 45.93 -9.14 -11.45
CA GLU A 769 47.39 -9.10 -11.26
C GLU A 769 47.75 -8.65 -9.85
N ARG A 770 47.19 -7.54 -9.37
CA ARG A 770 47.39 -7.06 -7.98
C ARG A 770 46.96 -8.09 -6.95
N THR A 771 45.90 -8.85 -7.22
CA THR A 771 45.43 -9.96 -6.36
C THR A 771 46.41 -11.13 -6.35
N VAL A 772 46.99 -11.48 -7.50
CA VAL A 772 48.03 -12.51 -7.60
C VAL A 772 49.32 -12.06 -6.89
N ASP A 773 49.71 -10.80 -7.04
CA ASP A 773 50.87 -10.18 -6.38
C ASP A 773 50.73 -10.24 -4.85
N LYS A 774 49.55 -9.87 -4.33
CA LYS A 774 49.17 -9.95 -2.91
C LYS A 774 49.24 -11.40 -2.39
N LYS A 775 48.72 -12.37 -3.16
CA LYS A 775 48.79 -13.81 -2.85
C LYS A 775 50.20 -14.41 -2.88
N GLN A 776 51.11 -13.89 -3.72
CA GLN A 776 52.47 -14.40 -3.84
C GLN A 776 53.44 -13.78 -2.82
N CYS A 777 53.03 -12.72 -2.13
CA CYS A 777 53.84 -12.04 -1.13
C CYS A 777 54.30 -12.94 0.03
N SER A 778 55.62 -13.08 0.18
CA SER A 778 56.26 -13.97 1.16
C SER A 778 55.99 -13.62 2.62
N TYR A 779 55.78 -12.34 2.96
CA TYR A 779 55.50 -11.91 4.34
C TYR A 779 53.99 -11.83 4.68
N LEU A 780 53.10 -12.03 3.71
CA LEU A 780 51.67 -12.25 3.96
C LEU A 780 51.33 -13.76 4.06
N ARG A 781 52.21 -14.62 3.55
CA ARG A 781 52.16 -16.07 3.79
C ARG A 781 52.81 -16.40 5.12
N ARG A 782 52.19 -17.30 5.89
CA ARG A 782 52.93 -18.10 6.86
C ARG A 782 53.73 -19.18 6.11
N PRO A 783 54.92 -19.58 6.59
CA PRO A 783 55.42 -20.92 6.29
C PRO A 783 54.42 -21.95 6.85
N ASN A 784 54.25 -23.08 6.16
CA ASN A 784 53.26 -24.08 6.54
C ASN A 784 53.51 -24.62 7.97
N MET A 785 52.41 -24.78 8.72
CA MET A 785 52.25 -25.70 9.86
C MET A 785 51.14 -26.69 9.50
#